data_AF-A0A150QLD0-F1
#
_entry.id   AF-A0A150QLD0-F1
#
_cell.length_a   1.000
_cell.length_b   1.000
_cell.length_c   1.000
_cell.angle_alpha   90.00
_cell.angle_beta   90.00
_cell.angle_gamma   90.00
#
_symmetry.space_group_name_H-M   'P 1'
#
loop_
_entity.id
_entity.type
_entity.pdbx_description
1 polymer ?
#
loop_
_entity_poly.entity_id
_entity_poly.type
_entity_poly.pdbx_seq_one_letter_code
_entity_poly.pdbx_strand_id
1 'polypeptide(L)'
;MRAALRSWARTEFGAPRRLDALITSVSERDELIARVATTVIRRDLGQERVPTHERRSRTAGPVNPASLDPFSGTLEDLRTRTEHVDRCGPCSGSGIGPCPACGGSGRQRCGNCSGSGKVVKHYKKSSKYINCSVCRGGGTVGCGGCLSRGTITCAGCSGSGQQLVWWTYRESVRVVVQMSTDSPVVKAHPQLLEERFLRPPDLESFMLLTSAEGSGSIAGGRLSPEDDALVRRHTPALHPQLERIQAQQLLRFSVLRRDVHYEMCGAEGTVVLSGASLAGASTPKAVGPIRRRLALWGLASLVLLLGGTWFMSALLGPTSYFRSVNRIIAFSSVTGMAVAIVAAGGLLRALRPGFRFWSLGRVTQVATAISVVAFLICPVVGYLGRPSTAELRRAVAGGELEHARLVAEALRATEPSEEARDAIDELEITEADRLSGDARLAKLDAIAARSSSHAGRAKTSAQRTRVEAIEAALKANRSAEAVGLLKRWSSELSEAPDVGELKARAIEAQGAACTDDACRFGAARLAKAAHSSPEREASLDSARRRVIEGLDARTIPAGDSLSRVRWLRSLSKLASTTHGVAEGDGDVQQKANAALGWARGELGKMPLIGAPVAVVDELLERDGGSASTGWPELKGVSVYAAKVGGVCTGLYVVGAAPGARSLQGNEEGLQRLVAQATGRPGATLRARPASAKAHSVSTWAEGSTPVTARWSDTTLMELRIGRANP
;
A
#
# COMPACT_ATOMS: atom_id res chain seq x y z
N MET A 1 5.06 55.43 -34.15
CA MET A 1 4.95 55.15 -32.70
C MET A 1 3.85 54.15 -32.32
N ARG A 2 2.54 54.47 -32.42
CA ARG A 2 1.47 53.54 -31.98
C ARG A 2 1.54 52.15 -32.63
N ALA A 3 1.87 52.08 -33.92
CA ALA A 3 2.08 50.81 -34.63
C ALA A 3 3.28 50.02 -34.08
N ALA A 4 4.39 50.71 -33.75
CA ALA A 4 5.56 50.10 -33.14
C ALA A 4 5.26 49.57 -31.73
N LEU A 5 4.52 50.32 -30.91
CA LEU A 5 4.06 49.85 -29.60
C LEU A 5 3.15 48.61 -29.72
N ARG A 6 2.26 48.56 -30.72
CA ARG A 6 1.46 47.37 -31.04
C ARG A 6 2.31 46.20 -31.53
N SER A 7 3.43 46.46 -32.20
CA SER A 7 4.38 45.43 -32.60
C SER A 7 5.10 44.85 -31.38
N TRP A 8 5.63 45.70 -30.52
CA TRP A 8 6.25 45.29 -29.25
C TRP A 8 5.26 44.57 -28.32
N ALA A 9 4.03 45.05 -28.20
CA ALA A 9 3.00 44.36 -27.41
C ALA A 9 2.64 42.97 -27.95
N ARG A 10 2.98 42.64 -29.21
CA ARG A 10 2.80 41.28 -29.75
C ARG A 10 3.96 40.36 -29.40
N THR A 11 5.15 40.90 -29.11
CA THR A 11 6.31 40.10 -28.65
C THR A 11 6.24 39.80 -27.15
N GLU A 12 5.52 40.62 -26.38
CA GLU A 12 5.38 40.43 -24.94
C GLU A 12 4.16 39.58 -24.54
N PHE A 13 4.42 38.49 -23.81
CA PHE A 13 3.37 37.61 -23.33
C PHE A 13 2.42 38.32 -22.36
N GLY A 14 1.11 38.25 -22.66
CA GLY A 14 0.04 38.84 -21.83
C GLY A 14 -0.23 40.33 -22.06
N ALA A 15 0.60 41.02 -22.86
CA ALA A 15 0.37 42.40 -23.23
C ALA A 15 -0.96 42.53 -24.02
N PRO A 16 -1.75 43.59 -23.77
CA PRO A 16 -3.00 43.79 -24.50
C PRO A 16 -2.71 44.15 -25.96
N ARG A 17 -3.46 43.54 -26.91
CA ARG A 17 -3.34 43.83 -28.35
C ARG A 17 -3.53 45.32 -28.70
N ARG A 18 -4.27 46.06 -27.86
CA ARG A 18 -4.53 47.50 -27.98
C ARG A 18 -3.83 48.29 -26.88
N LEU A 19 -2.57 47.97 -26.58
CA LEU A 19 -1.76 48.73 -25.60
C LEU A 19 -1.66 50.22 -25.96
N ASP A 20 -1.74 50.56 -27.25
CA ASP A 20 -1.77 51.93 -27.73
C ASP A 20 -2.98 52.75 -27.28
N ALA A 21 -4.08 52.08 -26.90
CA ALA A 21 -5.21 52.75 -26.27
C ALA A 21 -4.94 53.11 -24.81
N LEU A 22 -3.88 52.58 -24.18
CA LEU A 22 -3.56 52.78 -22.77
C LEU A 22 -2.46 53.84 -22.54
N ILE A 23 -1.97 54.48 -23.61
CA ILE A 23 -0.92 55.50 -23.54
C ILE A 23 -1.45 56.73 -22.78
N THR A 24 -0.67 57.20 -21.81
CA THR A 24 -0.97 58.42 -21.03
C THR A 24 -0.11 59.59 -21.48
N SER A 25 1.18 59.38 -21.74
CA SER A 25 2.11 60.42 -22.21
C SER A 25 3.27 59.81 -23.01
N VAL A 26 3.99 60.67 -23.74
CA VAL A 26 5.18 60.30 -24.51
C VAL A 26 6.21 61.40 -24.32
N SER A 27 7.44 61.03 -23.94
CA SER A 27 8.57 61.95 -23.89
C SER A 27 9.66 61.52 -24.87
N GLU A 28 10.18 62.47 -25.63
CA GLU A 28 11.26 62.26 -26.60
C GLU A 28 12.57 62.84 -26.08
N ARG A 29 13.69 62.12 -26.26
CA ARG A 29 15.04 62.60 -25.97
C ARG A 29 16.06 61.88 -26.84
N ASP A 30 17.18 62.54 -27.12
CA ASP A 30 18.33 61.89 -27.74
C ASP A 30 19.21 61.29 -26.65
N GLU A 31 19.63 60.04 -26.84
CA GLU A 31 20.52 59.34 -25.93
C GLU A 31 21.84 59.02 -26.64
N LEU A 32 22.95 59.31 -25.97
CA LEU A 32 24.30 59.04 -26.48
C LEU A 32 24.78 57.69 -25.95
N ILE A 33 25.15 56.80 -26.86
CA ILE A 33 25.67 55.47 -26.52
C ILE A 33 27.05 55.33 -27.13
N ALA A 34 27.98 54.82 -26.33
CA ALA A 34 29.29 54.44 -26.80
C ALA A 34 29.53 52.95 -26.58
N ARG A 35 30.16 52.33 -27.57
CA ARG A 35 30.47 50.90 -27.61
C ARG A 35 31.94 50.73 -27.93
N VAL A 36 32.65 49.97 -27.09
CA VAL A 36 34.04 49.57 -27.31
C VAL A 36 34.07 48.06 -27.44
N ALA A 37 34.45 47.56 -28.61
CA ALA A 37 34.70 46.15 -28.85
C ALA A 37 36.20 45.90 -28.97
N THR A 38 36.74 45.00 -28.16
CA THR A 38 38.18 44.68 -28.10
C THR A 38 38.40 43.21 -28.41
N THR A 39 39.05 42.92 -29.52
CA THR A 39 39.49 41.56 -29.86
C THR A 39 40.79 41.27 -29.14
N VAL A 40 40.77 40.30 -28.23
CA VAL A 40 41.90 39.86 -27.42
C VAL A 40 42.35 38.49 -27.91
N ILE A 41 43.61 38.39 -28.31
CA ILE A 41 44.28 37.10 -28.52
C ILE A 41 44.94 36.69 -27.20
N ARG A 42 44.74 35.43 -26.81
CA ARG A 42 45.42 34.78 -25.71
C ARG A 42 46.22 33.59 -26.21
N ARG A 43 47.50 33.51 -25.85
CA ARG A 43 48.38 32.36 -26.14
C ARG A 43 48.76 31.67 -24.84
N ASP A 44 48.14 30.53 -24.55
CA ASP A 44 48.45 29.74 -23.36
C ASP A 44 49.61 28.77 -23.65
N LEU A 45 50.70 28.88 -22.88
CA LEU A 45 51.89 28.04 -23.04
C LEU A 45 51.65 26.62 -22.51
N GLY A 46 52.07 25.62 -23.29
CA GLY A 46 52.05 24.20 -22.91
C GLY A 46 53.33 23.49 -23.33
N GLN A 47 53.67 22.39 -22.67
CA GLN A 47 54.82 21.56 -23.08
C GLN A 47 54.35 20.41 -23.96
N GLU A 48 55.00 20.25 -25.11
CA GLU A 48 54.89 19.04 -25.92
C GLU A 48 56.08 18.12 -25.64
N ARG A 49 55.82 16.81 -25.66
CA ARG A 49 56.82 15.78 -25.36
C ARG A 49 56.70 14.64 -26.35
N VAL A 50 57.81 14.25 -26.97
CA VAL A 50 57.85 13.14 -27.93
C VAL A 50 59.00 12.18 -27.57
N PRO A 51 58.84 10.85 -27.68
CA PRO A 51 59.94 9.90 -27.49
C PRO A 51 61.17 10.27 -28.33
N THR A 52 62.36 10.21 -27.73
CA THR A 52 63.63 10.34 -28.46
C THR A 52 64.64 9.30 -28.00
N HIS A 53 65.49 8.83 -28.90
CA HIS A 53 66.61 7.93 -28.58
C HIS A 53 67.94 8.68 -28.38
N GLU A 54 67.94 10.00 -28.47
CA GLU A 54 69.13 10.83 -28.29
C GLU A 54 69.68 10.70 -26.85
N ARG A 55 70.87 10.11 -26.73
CA ARG A 55 71.57 9.88 -25.46
C ARG A 55 72.71 10.91 -25.29
N ARG A 56 72.39 12.14 -24.88
CA ARG A 56 73.30 13.26 -24.48
C ARG A 56 74.17 13.88 -25.61
N SER A 57 74.62 15.14 -25.56
CA SER A 57 75.18 15.85 -24.38
C SER A 57 75.16 17.41 -24.36
N ARG A 58 74.37 18.14 -25.16
CA ARG A 58 74.41 19.63 -25.17
C ARG A 58 73.10 20.39 -25.48
N THR A 59 71.92 19.81 -25.23
CA THR A 59 70.68 20.60 -25.34
C THR A 59 70.56 21.57 -24.16
N ALA A 60 70.07 22.79 -24.43
CA ALA A 60 69.82 23.81 -23.42
C ALA A 60 68.94 23.25 -22.28
N GLY A 61 69.14 23.74 -21.05
CA GLY A 61 68.30 23.31 -19.92
C GLY A 61 66.83 23.73 -20.08
N PRO A 62 65.93 23.20 -19.24
CA PRO A 62 64.52 23.59 -19.26
C PRO A 62 64.35 25.11 -19.13
N VAL A 63 63.68 25.73 -20.11
CA VAL A 63 63.41 27.17 -20.10
C VAL A 63 62.22 27.47 -19.18
N ASN A 64 62.36 28.47 -18.32
CA ASN A 64 61.29 28.92 -17.42
C ASN A 64 60.14 29.54 -18.25
N PRO A 65 58.90 29.02 -18.15
CA PRO A 65 57.76 29.55 -18.91
C PRO A 65 57.48 31.03 -18.64
N ALA A 66 57.76 31.53 -17.44
CA ALA A 66 57.53 32.93 -17.09
C ALA A 66 58.45 33.92 -17.82
N SER A 67 59.57 33.43 -18.37
CA SER A 67 60.49 34.24 -19.20
C SER A 67 60.17 34.20 -20.69
N LEU A 68 59.22 33.36 -21.11
CA LEU A 68 58.83 33.24 -22.51
C LEU A 68 57.73 34.25 -22.83
N ASP A 69 57.97 35.09 -23.83
CA ASP A 69 56.90 35.87 -24.46
C ASP A 69 56.36 35.08 -25.66
N PRO A 70 55.12 34.52 -25.60
CA PRO A 70 54.52 33.77 -26.70
C PRO A 70 54.23 34.63 -27.93
N PHE A 71 54.40 35.95 -27.87
CA PHE A 71 54.23 36.86 -29.00
C PHE A 71 55.57 37.33 -29.61
N SER A 72 56.72 36.92 -29.07
CA SER A 72 58.05 37.34 -29.54
C SER A 72 58.53 36.68 -30.85
N GLY A 73 57.71 35.86 -31.50
CA GLY A 73 58.06 35.15 -32.73
C GLY A 73 56.96 34.19 -33.20
N THR A 74 57.30 33.35 -34.17
CA THR A 74 56.42 32.27 -34.65
C THR A 74 56.41 31.08 -33.69
N LEU A 75 55.47 30.14 -33.89
CA LEU A 75 55.46 28.89 -33.12
C LEU A 75 56.76 28.08 -33.31
N GLU A 76 57.32 28.11 -34.52
CA GLU A 76 58.59 27.44 -34.83
C GLU A 76 59.75 28.10 -34.07
N ASP A 77 59.81 29.44 -34.04
CA ASP A 77 60.83 30.16 -33.25
C ASP A 77 60.74 29.85 -31.75
N LEU A 78 59.54 29.62 -31.23
CA LEU A 78 59.35 29.20 -29.85
C LEU A 78 59.85 27.78 -29.63
N ARG A 79 59.52 26.86 -30.55
CA ARG A 79 59.99 25.47 -30.51
C ARG A 79 61.52 25.43 -30.55
N THR A 80 62.16 25.99 -31.58
CA THR A 80 63.61 25.95 -31.76
C THR A 80 64.37 26.51 -30.55
N ARG A 81 63.85 27.56 -29.90
CA ARG A 81 64.49 28.16 -28.71
C ARG A 81 64.29 27.37 -27.42
N THR A 82 63.30 26.50 -27.35
CA THR A 82 62.91 25.81 -26.11
C THR A 82 63.06 24.29 -26.16
N GLU A 83 63.36 23.75 -27.34
CA GLU A 83 63.55 22.31 -27.55
C GLU A 83 64.79 21.80 -26.79
N HIS A 84 64.57 20.78 -25.97
CA HIS A 84 65.62 20.12 -25.21
C HIS A 84 65.25 18.66 -24.91
N VAL A 85 66.26 17.83 -24.66
CA VAL A 85 66.05 16.46 -24.21
C VAL A 85 65.87 16.45 -22.68
N ASP A 86 64.77 15.86 -22.23
CA ASP A 86 64.43 15.69 -20.81
C ASP A 86 64.18 14.21 -20.50
N ARG A 87 64.27 13.85 -19.21
CA ARG A 87 63.92 12.50 -18.76
C ARG A 87 62.44 12.27 -18.96
N CYS A 88 62.10 11.07 -19.42
CA CYS A 88 60.71 10.67 -19.57
C CYS A 88 60.00 10.67 -18.21
N GLY A 89 59.07 11.61 -18.02
CA GLY A 89 58.34 11.78 -16.75
C GLY A 89 57.67 10.50 -16.25
N PRO A 90 56.89 9.78 -17.08
CA PRO A 90 56.20 8.55 -16.66
C PRO A 90 57.08 7.40 -16.16
N CYS A 91 58.36 7.34 -16.52
CA CYS A 91 59.29 6.28 -16.08
C CYS A 91 60.52 6.84 -15.34
N SER A 92 60.55 8.14 -15.06
CA SER A 92 61.67 8.84 -14.43
C SER A 92 63.04 8.57 -15.09
N GLY A 93 63.04 8.28 -16.40
CA GLY A 93 64.26 8.00 -17.16
C GLY A 93 64.68 6.53 -17.27
N SER A 94 63.95 5.59 -16.67
CA SER A 94 64.33 4.16 -16.69
C SER A 94 64.06 3.45 -18.03
N GLY A 95 63.19 4.00 -18.87
CA GLY A 95 62.68 3.33 -20.07
C GLY A 95 61.66 2.22 -19.80
N ILE A 96 61.50 1.79 -18.54
CA ILE A 96 60.57 0.73 -18.13
C ILE A 96 59.69 1.19 -16.96
N GLY A 97 58.38 1.00 -17.08
CA GLY A 97 57.41 1.37 -16.04
C GLY A 97 56.75 0.15 -15.40
N PRO A 98 56.14 0.30 -14.22
CA PRO A 98 55.28 -0.74 -13.66
C PRO A 98 54.10 -0.99 -14.61
N CYS A 99 53.74 -2.24 -14.82
CA CYS A 99 52.62 -2.61 -15.64
C CYS A 99 51.31 -2.12 -14.98
N PRO A 100 50.51 -1.26 -15.64
CA PRO A 100 49.31 -0.70 -15.04
C PRO A 100 48.26 -1.76 -14.74
N ALA A 101 48.22 -2.86 -15.50
CA ALA A 101 47.26 -3.95 -15.29
C ALA A 101 47.49 -4.75 -14.01
N CYS A 102 48.72 -4.76 -13.46
CA CYS A 102 49.04 -5.51 -12.23
C CYS A 102 49.71 -4.66 -11.14
N GLY A 103 49.83 -3.35 -11.36
CA GLY A 103 50.49 -2.42 -10.43
C GLY A 103 51.95 -2.79 -10.15
N GLY A 104 52.66 -3.39 -11.10
CA GLY A 104 54.05 -3.81 -10.89
C GLY A 104 54.26 -5.22 -10.35
N SER A 105 53.22 -5.91 -9.86
CA SER A 105 53.37 -7.20 -9.16
C SER A 105 53.63 -8.41 -10.06
N GLY A 106 53.41 -8.28 -11.38
CA GLY A 106 53.46 -9.39 -12.32
C GLY A 106 52.31 -10.40 -12.19
N ARG A 107 51.44 -10.24 -11.19
CA ARG A 107 50.29 -11.13 -10.94
C ARG A 107 49.01 -10.32 -10.87
N GLN A 108 47.92 -10.89 -11.37
CA GLN A 108 46.59 -10.29 -11.28
C GLN A 108 45.63 -11.26 -10.62
N ARG A 109 44.55 -10.74 -10.03
CA ARG A 109 43.50 -11.59 -9.46
C ARG A 109 42.91 -12.45 -10.57
N CYS A 110 42.69 -13.72 -10.28
CA CYS A 110 42.08 -14.62 -11.24
C CYS A 110 40.62 -14.21 -11.47
N GLY A 111 40.30 -13.75 -12.69
CA GLY A 111 38.92 -13.33 -13.03
C GLY A 111 37.89 -14.44 -12.85
N ASN A 112 38.28 -15.71 -12.99
CA ASN A 112 37.36 -16.84 -12.89
C ASN A 112 36.94 -17.22 -11.46
N CYS A 113 37.69 -16.77 -10.44
CA CYS A 113 37.30 -16.95 -9.03
C CYS A 113 37.33 -15.64 -8.23
N SER A 114 37.51 -14.51 -8.89
CA SER A 114 37.64 -13.18 -8.31
C SER A 114 38.66 -13.08 -7.16
N GLY A 115 39.73 -13.88 -7.22
CA GLY A 115 40.76 -13.90 -6.16
C GLY A 115 40.58 -14.95 -5.07
N SER A 116 39.42 -15.60 -4.98
CA SER A 116 39.11 -16.55 -3.89
C SER A 116 39.81 -17.90 -4.00
N GLY A 117 40.34 -18.23 -5.19
CA GLY A 117 40.93 -19.54 -5.47
C GLY A 117 39.91 -20.67 -5.61
N LYS A 118 38.62 -20.42 -5.33
CA LYS A 118 37.56 -21.44 -5.32
C LYS A 118 36.39 -21.01 -6.22
N VAL A 119 35.72 -21.99 -6.82
CA VAL A 119 34.49 -21.79 -7.61
C VAL A 119 33.45 -22.81 -7.18
N VAL A 120 32.18 -22.41 -7.13
CA VAL A 120 31.08 -23.32 -6.78
C VAL A 120 30.75 -24.17 -8.00
N LYS A 121 30.75 -25.50 -7.83
CA LYS A 121 30.24 -26.43 -8.83
C LYS A 121 28.97 -27.08 -8.32
N HIS A 122 27.90 -26.93 -9.09
CA HIS A 122 26.61 -27.55 -8.83
C HIS A 122 26.60 -28.98 -9.38
N TYR A 123 26.37 -29.96 -8.52
CA TYR A 123 26.17 -31.36 -8.86
C TYR A 123 24.70 -31.73 -8.65
N LYS A 124 24.22 -32.81 -9.30
CA LYS A 124 22.80 -33.24 -9.30
C LYS A 124 22.13 -33.33 -7.91
N LYS A 125 22.89 -33.47 -6.81
CA LYS A 125 22.36 -33.56 -5.43
C LYS A 125 23.04 -32.62 -4.42
N SER A 126 24.03 -31.80 -4.81
CA SER A 126 24.71 -30.86 -3.89
C SER A 126 25.54 -29.82 -4.65
N SER A 127 25.82 -28.68 -4.03
CA SER A 127 26.77 -27.69 -4.55
C SER A 127 28.02 -27.70 -3.67
N LYS A 128 29.21 -27.81 -4.27
CA LYS A 128 30.48 -27.84 -3.51
C LYS A 128 31.45 -26.82 -4.08
N TYR A 129 32.21 -26.16 -3.20
CA TYR A 129 33.35 -25.34 -3.61
C TYR A 129 34.49 -26.25 -4.04
N ILE A 130 34.95 -26.06 -5.27
CA ILE A 130 36.14 -26.72 -5.81
C ILE A 130 37.21 -25.69 -6.10
N ASN A 131 38.47 -26.11 -6.15
CA ASN A 131 39.55 -25.22 -6.54
C ASN A 131 39.31 -24.71 -7.97
N CYS A 132 39.47 -23.42 -8.19
CA CYS A 132 39.35 -22.81 -9.50
C CYS A 132 40.37 -23.44 -10.45
N SER A 133 39.91 -23.99 -11.57
CA SER A 133 40.79 -24.69 -12.53
C SER A 133 41.85 -23.78 -13.15
N VAL A 134 41.55 -22.48 -13.28
CA VAL A 134 42.42 -21.49 -13.93
C VAL A 134 43.60 -21.09 -13.04
N CYS A 135 43.37 -20.76 -11.77
CA CYS A 135 44.44 -20.40 -10.84
C CYS A 135 44.89 -21.56 -9.93
N ARG A 136 44.30 -22.75 -10.10
CA ARG A 136 44.55 -23.96 -9.31
C ARG A 136 44.54 -23.73 -7.79
N GLY A 137 43.62 -22.89 -7.30
CA GLY A 137 43.50 -22.56 -5.87
C GLY A 137 44.28 -21.33 -5.40
N GLY A 138 45.24 -20.80 -6.18
CA GLY A 138 46.12 -19.71 -5.72
C GLY A 138 45.52 -18.30 -5.75
N GLY A 139 44.29 -18.12 -6.23
CA GLY A 139 43.59 -16.83 -6.32
C GLY A 139 44.16 -15.83 -7.34
N THR A 140 45.41 -15.98 -7.79
CA THR A 140 46.07 -15.09 -8.75
C THR A 140 46.61 -15.85 -9.95
N VAL A 141 46.71 -15.16 -11.08
CA VAL A 141 47.33 -15.66 -12.32
C VAL A 141 48.39 -14.68 -12.81
N GLY A 142 49.30 -15.13 -13.66
CA GLY A 142 50.26 -14.24 -14.32
C GLY A 142 49.54 -13.11 -15.05
N CYS A 143 50.06 -11.89 -14.95
CA CYS A 143 49.52 -10.76 -15.69
C CYS A 143 49.85 -10.91 -17.17
N GLY A 144 48.83 -11.05 -18.02
CA GLY A 144 49.01 -11.18 -19.46
C GLY A 144 49.67 -9.94 -20.09
N GLY A 145 49.32 -8.75 -19.61
CA GLY A 145 49.82 -7.48 -20.15
C GLY A 145 51.33 -7.23 -19.97
N CYS A 146 51.98 -7.91 -19.01
CA CYS A 146 53.43 -7.83 -18.83
C CYS A 146 54.12 -9.20 -18.88
N LEU A 147 53.42 -10.24 -19.33
CA LEU A 147 53.92 -11.61 -19.35
C LEU A 147 54.51 -12.02 -17.99
N SER A 148 53.86 -11.61 -16.90
CA SER A 148 54.27 -11.83 -15.51
C SER A 148 55.56 -11.14 -15.04
N ARG A 149 56.17 -10.25 -15.83
CA ARG A 149 57.40 -9.52 -15.44
C ARG A 149 57.16 -8.38 -14.45
N GLY A 150 55.93 -7.93 -14.32
CA GLY A 150 55.57 -6.77 -13.51
C GLY A 150 55.90 -5.42 -14.14
N THR A 151 56.86 -5.36 -15.07
CA THR A 151 57.24 -4.15 -15.80
C THR A 151 56.90 -4.24 -17.29
N ILE A 152 56.72 -3.08 -17.93
CA ILE A 152 56.53 -2.94 -19.37
C ILE A 152 57.42 -1.80 -19.90
N THR A 153 57.76 -1.84 -21.18
CA THR A 153 58.40 -0.72 -21.88
C THR A 153 57.54 0.53 -21.74
N CYS A 154 58.13 1.63 -21.29
CA CYS A 154 57.40 2.87 -21.10
C CYS A 154 56.94 3.41 -22.46
N ALA A 155 55.63 3.47 -22.68
CA ALA A 155 55.05 3.98 -23.94
C ALA A 155 55.41 5.45 -24.21
N GLY A 156 55.55 6.27 -23.15
CA GLY A 156 55.88 7.69 -23.29
C GLY A 156 57.26 7.97 -23.89
N CYS A 157 58.22 7.05 -23.76
CA CYS A 157 59.56 7.18 -24.36
C CYS A 157 59.94 6.01 -25.26
N SER A 158 59.00 5.10 -25.54
CA SER A 158 59.26 3.89 -26.33
C SER A 158 60.50 3.11 -25.86
N GLY A 159 60.76 3.11 -24.55
CA GLY A 159 61.89 2.40 -23.94
C GLY A 159 63.22 3.16 -23.86
N SER A 160 63.34 4.36 -24.43
CA SER A 160 64.61 5.11 -24.41
C SER A 160 64.94 5.73 -23.06
N GLY A 161 63.92 5.99 -22.23
CA GLY A 161 64.03 6.79 -21.00
C GLY A 161 64.11 8.31 -21.25
N GLN A 162 64.13 8.77 -22.49
CA GLN A 162 64.27 10.20 -22.83
C GLN A 162 63.10 10.68 -23.70
N GLN A 163 62.76 11.95 -23.59
CA GLN A 163 61.78 12.64 -24.43
C GLN A 163 62.37 13.96 -24.92
N LEU A 164 62.06 14.33 -26.15
CA LEU A 164 62.29 15.68 -26.67
C LEU A 164 61.13 16.55 -26.21
N VAL A 165 61.44 17.69 -25.59
CA VAL A 165 60.48 18.59 -24.95
C VAL A 165 60.66 20.00 -25.46
N TRP A 166 59.58 20.66 -25.84
CA TRP A 166 59.58 22.08 -26.20
C TRP A 166 58.29 22.75 -25.70
N TRP A 167 58.30 24.08 -25.66
CA TRP A 167 57.09 24.86 -25.40
C TRP A 167 56.34 25.11 -26.71
N THR A 168 55.03 24.90 -26.66
CA THR A 168 54.05 25.28 -27.68
C THR A 168 53.06 26.27 -27.05
N TYR A 169 52.17 26.85 -27.85
CA TYR A 169 51.03 27.58 -27.31
C TYR A 169 49.73 27.20 -27.99
N ARG A 170 48.64 27.30 -27.24
CA ARG A 170 47.30 27.28 -27.79
C ARG A 170 46.79 28.70 -27.90
N GLU A 171 46.48 29.12 -29.12
CA GLU A 171 45.87 30.42 -29.36
C GLU A 171 44.35 30.35 -29.18
N SER A 172 43.80 31.34 -28.48
CA SER A 172 42.37 31.58 -28.38
C SER A 172 42.08 33.06 -28.63
N VAL A 173 40.96 33.34 -29.29
CA VAL A 173 40.52 34.70 -29.61
C VAL A 173 39.17 34.93 -28.94
N ARG A 174 39.03 36.06 -28.27
CA ARG A 174 37.74 36.52 -27.72
C ARG A 174 37.50 37.97 -28.06
N VAL A 175 36.26 38.37 -28.21
CA VAL A 175 35.87 39.78 -28.39
C VAL A 175 35.16 40.22 -27.12
N VAL A 176 35.68 41.23 -26.45
CA VAL A 176 35.07 41.82 -25.26
C VAL A 176 34.36 43.11 -25.67
N VAL A 177 33.06 43.17 -25.43
CA VAL A 177 32.23 44.35 -25.72
C VAL A 177 31.86 45.04 -24.43
N GLN A 178 32.06 46.36 -24.40
CA GLN A 178 31.76 47.22 -23.26
C GLN A 178 30.95 48.43 -23.72
N MET A 179 29.91 48.77 -22.96
CA MET A 179 28.99 49.88 -23.26
C MET A 179 29.16 50.99 -22.22
N SER A 180 28.97 52.24 -22.62
CA SER A 180 29.09 53.40 -21.71
C SER A 180 27.94 53.52 -20.70
N THR A 181 26.80 52.87 -20.94
CA THR A 181 25.57 53.01 -20.13
C THR A 181 24.72 51.74 -20.14
N ASP A 182 24.05 51.44 -19.02
CA ASP A 182 22.99 50.41 -18.91
C ASP A 182 21.65 50.91 -19.47
N SER A 183 21.68 51.45 -20.69
CA SER A 183 20.51 52.06 -21.31
C SER A 183 19.48 51.00 -21.75
N PRO A 184 18.16 51.26 -21.57
CA PRO A 184 17.10 50.48 -22.20
C PRO A 184 17.25 50.34 -23.72
N VAL A 185 17.89 51.30 -24.39
CA VAL A 185 18.16 51.24 -25.83
C VAL A 185 19.04 50.03 -26.16
N VAL A 186 20.04 49.71 -25.32
CA VAL A 186 20.90 48.54 -25.52
C VAL A 186 20.07 47.25 -25.49
N LYS A 187 19.01 47.20 -24.67
CA LYS A 187 18.07 46.06 -24.62
C LYS A 187 17.15 46.00 -25.85
N ALA A 188 16.80 47.15 -26.43
CA ALA A 188 16.01 47.21 -27.66
C ALA A 188 16.80 46.80 -28.91
N HIS A 189 18.13 46.86 -28.86
CA HIS A 189 19.03 46.57 -29.98
C HIS A 189 20.09 45.53 -29.57
N PRO A 190 19.72 44.23 -29.51
CA PRO A 190 20.61 43.16 -29.07
C PRO A 190 21.92 43.07 -29.85
N GLN A 191 21.94 43.49 -31.11
CA GLN A 191 23.16 43.51 -31.92
C GLN A 191 24.28 44.34 -31.28
N LEU A 192 23.96 45.36 -30.47
CA LEU A 192 24.96 46.17 -29.77
C LEU A 192 25.76 45.36 -28.73
N LEU A 193 25.19 44.27 -28.22
CA LEU A 193 25.81 43.37 -27.25
C LEU A 193 26.56 42.20 -27.91
N GLU A 194 26.45 42.01 -29.23
CA GLU A 194 27.12 40.91 -29.91
C GLU A 194 28.64 41.05 -29.82
N GLU A 195 29.34 39.97 -29.45
CA GLU A 195 30.79 39.87 -29.32
C GLU A 195 31.50 39.84 -30.68
N ARG A 196 31.26 40.86 -31.51
CA ARG A 196 31.89 41.07 -32.82
C ARG A 196 32.02 42.55 -33.13
N PHE A 197 32.75 42.90 -34.18
CA PHE A 197 32.70 44.27 -34.70
C PHE A 197 31.38 44.49 -35.45
N LEU A 198 30.79 45.66 -35.25
CA LEU A 198 29.57 46.04 -35.95
C LEU A 198 29.93 46.64 -37.30
N ARG A 199 29.10 46.33 -38.29
CA ARG A 199 29.21 46.81 -39.67
C ARG A 199 28.14 47.87 -39.91
N PRO A 200 28.24 48.69 -40.97
CA PRO A 200 27.26 49.72 -41.27
C PRO A 200 25.78 49.26 -41.25
N PRO A 201 25.40 48.06 -41.75
CA PRO A 201 24.01 47.57 -41.67
C PRO A 201 23.49 47.38 -40.24
N ASP A 202 24.36 47.03 -39.30
CA ASP A 202 23.99 46.88 -37.89
C ASP A 202 23.63 48.24 -37.25
N LEU A 203 24.07 49.33 -37.87
CA LEU A 203 24.03 50.70 -37.37
C LEU A 203 22.94 51.56 -38.04
N GLU A 204 22.16 51.02 -38.98
CA GLU A 204 21.13 51.77 -39.73
C GLU A 204 20.07 52.45 -38.85
N SER A 205 19.86 51.94 -37.63
CA SER A 205 18.91 52.51 -36.68
C SER A 205 19.47 53.68 -35.85
N PHE A 206 20.74 54.03 -36.02
CA PHE A 206 21.46 54.99 -35.19
C PHE A 206 22.12 56.09 -36.01
N MET A 207 22.29 57.26 -35.42
CA MET A 207 23.10 58.34 -36.01
C MET A 207 24.53 58.22 -35.49
N LEU A 208 25.43 57.76 -36.34
CA LEU A 208 26.84 57.56 -35.99
C LEU A 208 27.56 58.91 -35.82
N LEU A 209 28.11 59.14 -34.64
CA LEU A 209 28.86 60.36 -34.29
C LEU A 209 30.37 60.15 -34.47
N THR A 210 30.88 59.02 -33.98
CA THR A 210 32.30 58.66 -34.07
C THR A 210 32.44 57.18 -34.39
N SER A 211 33.35 56.84 -35.31
CA SER A 211 33.76 55.47 -35.58
C SER A 211 35.27 55.41 -35.75
N ALA A 212 35.94 54.61 -34.93
CA ALA A 212 37.36 54.37 -35.04
C ALA A 212 37.64 52.88 -34.90
N GLU A 213 38.46 52.34 -35.78
CA GLU A 213 38.88 50.95 -35.78
C GLU A 213 40.38 50.88 -36.06
N GLY A 214 41.09 49.99 -35.39
CA GLY A 214 42.51 49.79 -35.62
C GLY A 214 43.01 48.44 -35.14
N SER A 215 44.11 47.99 -35.74
CA SER A 215 44.91 46.87 -35.22
C SER A 215 45.61 47.29 -33.93
N GLY A 216 45.44 46.52 -32.87
CA GLY A 216 45.93 46.86 -31.53
C GLY A 216 45.01 47.81 -30.75
N SER A 217 45.57 48.42 -29.70
CA SER A 217 44.89 49.46 -28.93
C SER A 217 44.73 50.72 -29.79
N ILE A 218 43.51 51.26 -29.89
CA ILE A 218 43.27 52.56 -30.54
C ILE A 218 43.47 53.74 -29.57
N ALA A 219 43.64 53.48 -28.27
CA ALA A 219 44.04 54.50 -27.30
C ALA A 219 45.49 54.94 -27.55
N GLY A 220 45.77 56.25 -27.47
CA GLY A 220 47.10 56.80 -27.71
C GLY A 220 47.18 58.02 -28.64
N GLY A 221 46.14 58.86 -28.70
CA GLY A 221 46.22 60.18 -29.35
C GLY A 221 45.67 60.27 -30.77
N ARG A 222 45.06 59.19 -31.30
CA ARG A 222 44.28 59.24 -32.56
C ARG A 222 42.80 59.60 -32.35
N LEU A 223 42.36 59.62 -31.10
CA LEU A 223 40.98 59.88 -30.68
C LEU A 223 40.89 61.23 -29.95
N SER A 224 39.67 61.78 -29.85
CA SER A 224 39.43 62.92 -28.97
C SER A 224 39.78 62.56 -27.51
N PRO A 225 40.12 63.51 -26.63
CA PRO A 225 40.47 63.20 -25.24
C PRO A 225 39.37 62.44 -24.48
N GLU A 226 38.11 62.73 -24.77
CA GLU A 226 36.95 62.03 -24.19
C GLU A 226 36.86 60.58 -24.69
N ASP A 227 37.03 60.37 -25.99
CA ASP A 227 37.00 59.04 -26.62
C ASP A 227 38.18 58.19 -26.17
N ASP A 228 39.37 58.78 -26.04
CA ASP A 228 40.57 58.09 -25.54
C ASP A 228 40.37 57.64 -24.09
N ALA A 229 39.81 58.51 -23.23
CA ALA A 229 39.49 58.17 -21.84
C ALA A 229 38.41 57.06 -21.75
N LEU A 230 37.40 57.11 -22.62
CA LEU A 230 36.36 56.09 -22.72
C LEU A 230 36.97 54.73 -23.14
N VAL A 231 37.77 54.69 -24.22
CA VAL A 231 38.43 53.46 -24.68
C VAL A 231 39.32 52.90 -23.59
N ARG A 232 40.11 53.72 -22.90
CA ARG A 232 40.94 53.25 -21.77
C ARG A 232 40.11 52.65 -20.64
N ARG A 233 39.00 53.28 -20.27
CA ARG A 233 38.09 52.80 -19.21
C ARG A 233 37.44 51.47 -19.57
N HIS A 234 37.09 51.28 -20.85
CA HIS A 234 36.36 50.13 -21.34
C HIS A 234 37.26 49.06 -22.00
N THR A 235 38.57 49.27 -22.01
CA THR A 235 39.53 48.22 -22.41
C THR A 235 39.59 47.17 -21.28
N PRO A 236 39.38 45.87 -21.58
CA PRO A 236 39.44 44.85 -20.56
C PRO A 236 40.83 44.77 -19.93
N ALA A 237 40.90 44.36 -18.65
CA ALA A 237 42.16 44.01 -18.03
C ALA A 237 42.77 42.79 -18.76
N LEU A 238 44.02 42.92 -19.21
CA LEU A 238 44.73 41.89 -19.97
C LEU A 238 45.79 41.22 -19.10
N HIS A 239 46.01 39.92 -19.30
CA HIS A 239 47.19 39.27 -18.75
C HIS A 239 48.46 39.79 -19.46
N PRO A 240 49.41 40.42 -18.73
CA PRO A 240 50.51 41.17 -19.35
C PRO A 240 51.44 40.31 -20.21
N GLN A 241 51.50 39.00 -19.99
CA GLN A 241 52.33 38.09 -20.78
C GLN A 241 51.57 37.28 -21.84
N LEU A 242 50.31 36.95 -21.57
CA LEU A 242 49.60 35.91 -22.35
C LEU A 242 48.53 36.51 -23.26
N GLU A 243 48.15 37.77 -23.04
CA GLU A 243 47.06 38.41 -23.77
C GLU A 243 47.56 39.68 -24.48
N ARG A 244 47.07 39.91 -25.69
CA ARG A 244 47.32 41.12 -26.49
C ARG A 244 46.02 41.56 -27.15
N ILE A 245 45.87 42.87 -27.32
CA ILE A 245 44.80 43.42 -28.17
C ILE A 245 45.22 43.19 -29.62
N GLN A 246 44.42 42.41 -30.34
CA GLN A 246 44.58 42.21 -31.78
C GLN A 246 43.99 43.37 -32.57
N ALA A 247 42.79 43.79 -32.20
CA ALA A 247 42.05 44.87 -32.83
C ALA A 247 41.07 45.50 -31.84
N GLN A 248 40.72 46.75 -32.06
CA GLN A 248 39.75 47.47 -31.24
C GLN A 248 38.87 48.39 -32.10
N GLN A 249 37.58 48.45 -31.78
CA GLN A 249 36.57 49.28 -32.45
C GLN A 249 35.84 50.14 -31.41
N LEU A 250 35.85 51.46 -31.62
CA LEU A 250 35.03 52.43 -30.90
C LEU A 250 33.91 52.92 -31.81
N LEU A 251 32.67 52.86 -31.32
CA LEU A 251 31.50 53.46 -31.95
C LEU A 251 30.81 54.37 -30.95
N ARG A 252 30.55 55.62 -31.32
CA ARG A 252 29.64 56.54 -30.61
C ARG A 252 28.49 56.88 -31.53
N PHE A 253 27.27 56.75 -31.05
CA PHE A 253 26.09 57.09 -31.82
C PHE A 253 25.02 57.73 -30.93
N SER A 254 24.26 58.65 -31.52
CA SER A 254 23.03 59.17 -30.94
C SER A 254 21.84 58.35 -31.42
N VAL A 255 20.87 58.16 -30.54
CA VAL A 255 19.65 57.43 -30.83
C VAL A 255 18.45 58.19 -30.32
N LEU A 256 17.48 58.41 -31.21
CA LEU A 256 16.21 59.01 -30.82
C LEU A 256 15.43 58.03 -29.97
N ARG A 257 15.20 58.39 -28.72
CA ARG A 257 14.50 57.59 -27.72
C ARG A 257 13.15 58.22 -27.40
N ARG A 258 12.11 57.38 -27.41
CA ARG A 258 10.74 57.73 -27.00
C ARG A 258 10.32 56.88 -25.82
N ASP A 259 10.14 57.50 -24.67
CA ASP A 259 9.60 56.85 -23.48
C ASP A 259 8.06 56.98 -23.54
N VAL A 260 7.37 55.86 -23.78
CA VAL A 260 5.91 55.79 -23.88
C VAL A 260 5.32 55.31 -22.56
N HIS A 261 4.65 56.21 -21.85
CA HIS A 261 3.98 55.91 -20.59
C HIS A 261 2.58 55.37 -20.83
N TYR A 262 2.19 54.35 -20.07
CA TYR A 262 0.87 53.75 -20.17
C TYR A 262 0.38 53.26 -18.79
N GLU A 263 -0.93 53.17 -18.61
CA GLU A 263 -1.54 52.71 -17.36
C GLU A 263 -2.34 51.43 -17.57
N MET A 264 -2.17 50.45 -16.68
CA MET A 264 -3.03 49.26 -16.64
C MET A 264 -3.00 48.57 -15.27
N CYS A 265 -4.13 48.00 -14.88
CA CYS A 265 -4.28 47.22 -13.64
C CYS A 265 -3.76 47.95 -12.40
N GLY A 266 -4.06 49.25 -12.30
CA GLY A 266 -3.62 50.06 -11.16
C GLY A 266 -2.12 50.36 -11.10
N ALA A 267 -1.37 50.17 -12.18
CA ALA A 267 0.06 50.47 -12.27
C ALA A 267 0.40 51.27 -13.53
N GLU A 268 1.44 52.09 -13.44
CA GLU A 268 2.06 52.78 -14.57
C GLU A 268 3.22 51.94 -15.12
N GLY A 269 3.37 51.92 -16.45
CA GLY A 269 4.49 51.31 -17.14
C GLY A 269 5.08 52.26 -18.19
N THR A 270 6.35 52.03 -18.53
CA THR A 270 7.07 52.84 -19.52
C THR A 270 7.76 51.93 -20.53
N VAL A 271 7.36 51.99 -21.79
CA VAL A 271 8.04 51.29 -22.90
C VAL A 271 9.00 52.26 -23.57
N VAL A 272 10.27 51.88 -23.66
CA VAL A 272 11.26 52.66 -24.38
C VAL A 272 11.29 52.19 -25.83
N LEU A 273 10.98 53.08 -26.77
CA LEU A 273 11.09 52.83 -28.20
C LEU A 273 12.30 53.61 -28.75
N SER A 274 13.22 52.96 -29.46
CA SER A 274 14.46 53.59 -29.93
C SER A 274 14.77 53.33 -31.40
N GLY A 275 15.54 54.26 -31.98
CA GLY A 275 16.05 54.18 -33.35
C GLY A 275 14.99 54.45 -34.42
N ALA A 276 15.41 54.40 -35.69
CA ALA A 276 14.54 54.65 -36.84
C ALA A 276 13.36 53.66 -36.93
N SER A 277 13.58 52.42 -36.51
CA SER A 277 12.57 51.36 -36.49
C SER A 277 11.65 51.38 -35.26
N LEU A 278 11.93 52.24 -34.26
CA LEU A 278 11.21 52.31 -32.99
C LEU A 278 11.17 50.94 -32.27
N ALA A 279 12.31 50.26 -32.21
CA ALA A 279 12.43 48.98 -31.51
C ALA A 279 12.14 49.17 -30.01
N GLY A 280 11.32 48.29 -29.43
CA GLY A 280 10.86 48.42 -28.05
C GLY A 280 11.71 47.61 -27.05
N ALA A 281 12.08 48.23 -25.93
CA ALA A 281 12.83 47.59 -24.85
C ALA A 281 11.92 46.95 -23.80
N SER A 282 12.13 45.65 -23.53
CA SER A 282 11.40 44.89 -22.51
C SER A 282 12.00 45.09 -21.11
N THR A 283 11.92 46.32 -20.60
CA THR A 283 12.41 46.67 -19.26
C THR A 283 11.43 46.22 -18.16
N PRO A 284 11.88 46.05 -16.89
CA PRO A 284 10.97 45.78 -15.78
C PRO A 284 9.84 46.81 -15.63
N LYS A 285 10.11 48.09 -15.93
CA LYS A 285 9.07 49.14 -15.96
C LYS A 285 8.10 48.97 -17.13
N ALA A 286 8.56 48.46 -18.27
CA ALA A 286 7.74 48.17 -19.44
C ALA A 286 6.85 46.93 -19.25
N VAL A 287 7.26 45.92 -18.46
CA VAL A 287 6.49 44.68 -18.31
C VAL A 287 5.77 44.56 -16.96
N GLY A 288 6.11 45.38 -15.98
CA GLY A 288 5.57 45.33 -14.61
C GLY A 288 4.04 45.32 -14.55
N PRO A 289 3.34 46.29 -15.15
CA PRO A 289 1.88 46.30 -15.18
C PRO A 289 1.26 45.09 -15.90
N ILE A 290 1.93 44.56 -16.94
CA ILE A 290 1.49 43.37 -17.68
C ILE A 290 1.58 42.13 -16.80
N ARG A 291 2.70 41.95 -16.09
CA ARG A 291 2.88 40.86 -15.12
C ARG A 291 1.88 40.95 -13.97
N ARG A 292 1.66 42.15 -13.43
CA ARG A 292 0.64 42.39 -12.38
C ARG A 292 -0.75 42.00 -12.86
N ARG A 293 -1.11 42.34 -14.10
CA ARG A 293 -2.38 41.91 -14.72
C ARG A 293 -2.50 40.40 -14.77
N LEU A 294 -1.48 39.71 -15.28
CA LEU A 294 -1.50 38.25 -15.39
C LEU A 294 -1.66 37.59 -14.02
N ALA A 295 -0.95 38.10 -13.01
CA ALA A 295 -1.05 37.61 -11.64
C ALA A 295 -2.46 37.83 -11.05
N LEU A 296 -3.00 39.05 -11.16
CA LEU A 296 -4.34 39.37 -10.66
C LEU A 296 -5.43 38.59 -11.41
N TRP A 297 -5.27 38.39 -12.73
CA TRP A 297 -6.20 37.60 -13.52
C TRP A 297 -6.13 36.11 -13.15
N GLY A 298 -4.93 35.57 -12.93
CA GLY A 298 -4.74 34.20 -12.44
C GLY A 298 -5.38 34.00 -11.08
N LEU A 299 -5.18 34.93 -10.14
CA LEU A 299 -5.78 34.89 -8.81
C LEU A 299 -7.32 34.99 -8.88
N ALA A 300 -7.87 35.93 -9.66
CA ALA A 300 -9.31 36.07 -9.84
C ALA A 300 -9.93 34.81 -10.48
N SER A 301 -9.24 34.22 -11.46
CA SER A 301 -9.68 32.97 -12.10
C SER A 301 -9.69 31.81 -11.12
N LEU A 302 -8.65 31.70 -10.27
CA LEU A 302 -8.59 30.68 -9.22
C LEU A 302 -9.72 30.84 -8.21
N VAL A 303 -9.98 32.06 -7.72
CA VAL A 303 -11.09 32.35 -6.80
C VAL A 303 -12.44 32.01 -7.43
N LEU A 304 -12.65 32.35 -8.70
CA LEU A 304 -13.89 32.02 -9.42
C LEU A 304 -14.07 30.51 -9.60
N LEU A 305 -12.99 29.77 -9.90
CA LEU A 305 -13.04 28.32 -10.01
C LEU A 305 -13.33 27.67 -8.65
N LEU A 306 -12.64 28.06 -7.58
CA LEU A 306 -12.86 27.52 -6.24
C LEU A 306 -14.24 27.87 -5.69
N GLY A 307 -14.68 29.12 -5.88
CA GLY A 307 -16.01 29.56 -5.47
C GLY A 307 -17.11 28.86 -6.27
N GLY A 308 -16.92 28.71 -7.58
CA GLY A 308 -17.88 28.02 -8.44
C GLY A 308 -17.94 26.50 -8.19
N THR A 309 -16.82 25.85 -7.88
CA THR A 309 -16.82 24.42 -7.49
C THR A 309 -17.46 24.21 -6.13
N TRP A 310 -17.17 25.07 -5.15
CA TRP A 310 -17.84 25.05 -3.86
C TRP A 310 -19.36 25.25 -4.04
N PHE A 311 -19.76 26.25 -4.81
CA PHE A 311 -21.16 26.52 -5.13
C PHE A 311 -21.86 25.34 -5.81
N MET A 312 -21.20 24.68 -6.77
CA MET A 312 -21.71 23.45 -7.37
C MET A 312 -21.88 22.35 -6.32
N SER A 313 -20.87 22.10 -5.49
CA SER A 313 -20.91 21.03 -4.49
C SER A 313 -22.04 21.20 -3.48
N ALA A 314 -22.40 22.45 -3.15
CA ALA A 314 -23.51 22.75 -2.25
C ALA A 314 -24.90 22.49 -2.87
N LEU A 315 -24.99 22.39 -4.20
CA LEU A 315 -26.26 22.23 -4.92
C LEU A 315 -26.43 20.85 -5.57
N LEU A 316 -25.36 20.06 -5.67
CA LEU A 316 -25.41 18.72 -6.26
C LEU A 316 -25.94 17.70 -5.24
N GLY A 317 -26.99 16.98 -5.63
CA GLY A 317 -27.51 15.88 -4.83
C GLY A 317 -26.72 14.59 -5.06
N PRO A 318 -26.47 13.75 -4.03
CA PRO A 318 -25.60 12.59 -4.14
C PRO A 318 -26.25 11.37 -4.81
N THR A 319 -27.58 11.35 -4.93
CA THR A 319 -28.33 10.18 -5.41
C THR A 319 -28.56 10.22 -6.92
N SER A 320 -28.83 9.05 -7.51
CA SER A 320 -29.09 8.91 -8.94
C SER A 320 -30.35 9.67 -9.41
N TYR A 321 -31.30 9.93 -8.50
CA TYR A 321 -32.46 10.79 -8.71
C TYR A 321 -32.07 12.19 -9.22
N PHE A 322 -31.01 12.78 -8.66
CA PHE A 322 -30.56 14.12 -9.05
C PHE A 322 -29.77 14.16 -10.36
N ARG A 323 -29.58 13.05 -11.09
CA ARG A 323 -28.70 13.02 -12.28
C ARG A 323 -29.06 14.06 -13.33
N SER A 324 -30.35 14.27 -13.61
CA SER A 324 -30.80 15.27 -14.59
C SER A 324 -30.59 16.71 -14.08
N VAL A 325 -30.94 16.96 -12.81
CA VAL A 325 -30.77 18.25 -12.13
C VAL A 325 -29.29 18.63 -12.02
N ASN A 326 -28.45 17.69 -11.59
CA ASN A 326 -27.01 17.82 -11.46
C ASN A 326 -26.34 18.17 -12.80
N ARG A 327 -26.80 17.58 -13.92
CA ARG A 327 -26.28 17.92 -15.25
C ARG A 327 -26.54 19.37 -15.62
N ILE A 328 -27.75 19.88 -15.33
CA ILE A 328 -28.12 21.28 -15.63
C ILE A 328 -27.33 22.24 -14.74
N ILE A 329 -27.21 21.95 -13.44
CA ILE A 329 -26.44 22.76 -12.47
C ILE A 329 -24.95 22.78 -12.85
N ALA A 330 -24.37 21.63 -13.20
CA ALA A 330 -22.98 21.54 -13.61
C ALA A 330 -22.72 22.31 -14.90
N PHE A 331 -23.57 22.12 -15.92
CA PHE A 331 -23.45 22.83 -17.19
C PHE A 331 -23.55 24.36 -17.02
N SER A 332 -24.55 24.82 -16.26
CA SER A 332 -24.78 26.24 -15.99
C SER A 332 -23.63 26.85 -15.20
N SER A 333 -23.14 26.17 -14.16
CA SER A 333 -22.03 26.66 -13.33
C SER A 333 -20.69 26.70 -14.09
N VAL A 334 -20.38 25.68 -14.90
CA VAL A 334 -19.17 25.67 -15.74
C VAL A 334 -19.21 26.80 -16.76
N THR A 335 -20.36 27.00 -17.41
CA THR A 335 -20.57 28.12 -18.34
C THR A 335 -20.42 29.47 -17.61
N GLY A 336 -21.04 29.61 -16.44
CA GLY A 336 -20.97 30.79 -15.60
C GLY A 336 -19.55 31.16 -15.17
N MET A 337 -18.75 30.16 -14.76
CA MET A 337 -17.33 30.32 -14.40
C MET A 337 -16.47 30.72 -15.60
N ALA A 338 -16.59 30.02 -16.73
CA ALA A 338 -15.80 30.30 -17.93
C ALA A 338 -16.01 31.75 -18.41
N VAL A 339 -17.27 32.20 -18.41
CA VAL A 339 -17.62 33.56 -18.80
C VAL A 339 -17.19 34.58 -17.74
N ALA A 340 -17.28 34.26 -16.44
CA ALA A 340 -16.79 35.12 -15.36
C ALA A 340 -15.29 35.40 -15.47
N ILE A 341 -14.48 34.39 -15.84
CA ILE A 341 -13.03 34.52 -16.04
C ILE A 341 -12.71 35.51 -17.17
N VAL A 342 -13.50 35.46 -18.25
CA VAL A 342 -13.39 36.42 -19.37
C VAL A 342 -13.76 37.83 -18.90
N ALA A 343 -14.85 37.97 -18.15
CA ALA A 343 -15.31 39.25 -17.60
C ALA A 343 -14.27 39.86 -16.64
N ALA A 344 -13.69 39.07 -15.73
CA ALA A 344 -12.64 39.49 -14.82
C ALA A 344 -11.40 40.00 -15.58
N GLY A 345 -11.00 39.31 -16.66
CA GLY A 345 -9.93 39.78 -17.53
C GLY A 345 -10.23 41.11 -18.21
N GLY A 346 -11.49 41.36 -18.58
CA GLY A 346 -11.96 42.64 -19.10
C GLY A 346 -11.96 43.76 -18.06
N LEU A 347 -12.43 43.46 -16.84
CA LEU A 347 -12.48 44.41 -15.72
C LEU A 347 -11.08 44.87 -15.29
N LEU A 348 -10.13 43.94 -15.20
CA LEU A 348 -8.74 44.24 -14.85
C LEU A 348 -8.08 45.16 -15.91
N ARG A 349 -8.42 45.01 -17.19
CA ARG A 349 -7.91 45.93 -18.24
C ARG A 349 -8.46 47.35 -18.10
N ALA A 350 -9.67 47.50 -17.58
CA ALA A 350 -10.29 48.82 -17.39
C ALA A 350 -9.84 49.52 -16.10
N LEU A 351 -9.16 48.83 -15.19
CA LEU A 351 -8.73 49.33 -13.89
C LEU A 351 -7.49 50.22 -13.97
N ARG A 352 -7.62 51.50 -13.61
CA ARG A 352 -6.53 52.48 -13.52
C ARG A 352 -5.97 52.64 -12.10
N PRO A 353 -4.80 53.29 -11.93
CA PRO A 353 -4.34 53.74 -10.62
C PRO A 353 -5.44 54.52 -9.89
N GLY A 354 -5.60 54.27 -8.58
CA GLY A 354 -6.67 54.86 -7.77
C GLY A 354 -8.07 54.25 -7.98
N PHE A 355 -8.17 53.01 -8.46
CA PHE A 355 -9.43 52.27 -8.64
C PHE A 355 -10.45 52.92 -9.57
N ARG A 356 -10.01 53.82 -10.46
CA ARG A 356 -10.87 54.42 -11.48
C ARG A 356 -11.04 53.42 -12.63
N PHE A 357 -12.27 53.25 -13.13
CA PHE A 357 -12.55 52.36 -14.25
C PHE A 357 -12.75 53.15 -15.55
N TRP A 358 -12.17 52.64 -16.63
CA TRP A 358 -12.59 53.00 -17.98
C TRP A 358 -13.94 52.38 -18.33
N SER A 359 -14.61 52.93 -19.35
CA SER A 359 -15.83 52.34 -19.90
C SER A 359 -15.56 50.89 -20.29
N LEU A 360 -16.31 49.96 -19.71
CA LEU A 360 -16.21 48.55 -20.03
C LEU A 360 -16.61 48.31 -21.49
N GLY A 361 -15.83 47.50 -22.21
CA GLY A 361 -16.21 47.10 -23.57
C GLY A 361 -17.48 46.25 -23.57
N ARG A 362 -18.26 46.31 -24.66
CA ARG A 362 -19.52 45.55 -24.81
C ARG A 362 -19.36 44.05 -24.53
N VAL A 363 -18.25 43.45 -24.96
CA VAL A 363 -17.96 42.02 -24.71
C VAL A 363 -17.88 41.72 -23.21
N THR A 364 -17.22 42.58 -22.43
CA THR A 364 -17.11 42.41 -20.97
C THR A 364 -18.48 42.54 -20.30
N GLN A 365 -19.31 43.50 -20.74
CA GLN A 365 -20.66 43.70 -20.19
C GLN A 365 -21.56 42.48 -20.45
N VAL A 366 -21.56 41.96 -21.68
CA VAL A 366 -22.33 40.76 -22.05
C VAL A 366 -21.83 39.53 -21.27
N ALA A 367 -20.52 39.36 -21.14
CA ALA A 367 -19.94 38.28 -20.36
C ALA A 367 -20.39 38.34 -18.89
N THR A 368 -20.32 39.50 -18.25
CA THR A 368 -20.81 39.67 -16.87
C THR A 368 -22.29 39.30 -16.74
N ALA A 369 -23.14 39.75 -17.67
CA ALA A 369 -24.58 39.44 -17.65
C ALA A 369 -24.85 37.93 -17.77
N ILE A 370 -24.21 37.25 -18.73
CA ILE A 370 -24.37 35.80 -18.93
C ILE A 370 -23.91 35.02 -17.69
N SER A 371 -22.78 35.41 -17.08
CA SER A 371 -22.28 34.77 -15.87
C SER A 371 -23.28 34.88 -14.71
N VAL A 372 -23.85 36.07 -14.48
CA VAL A 372 -24.86 36.29 -13.43
C VAL A 372 -26.10 35.43 -13.67
N VAL A 373 -26.64 35.40 -14.89
CA VAL A 373 -27.81 34.58 -15.24
C VAL A 373 -27.52 33.09 -15.02
N ALA A 374 -26.36 32.61 -15.44
CA ALA A 374 -25.96 31.22 -15.29
C ALA A 374 -25.90 30.78 -13.81
N PHE A 375 -25.38 31.62 -12.92
CA PHE A 375 -25.35 31.34 -11.48
C PHE A 375 -26.72 31.44 -10.81
N LEU A 376 -27.63 32.30 -11.30
CA LEU A 376 -29.00 32.41 -10.77
C LEU A 376 -29.90 31.22 -11.15
N ILE A 377 -29.64 30.56 -12.29
CA ILE A 377 -30.40 29.37 -12.72
C ILE A 377 -30.15 28.18 -11.78
N CYS A 378 -28.92 28.01 -11.27
CA CYS A 378 -28.54 26.88 -10.42
C CYS A 378 -29.42 26.69 -9.16
N PRO A 379 -29.66 27.70 -8.30
CA PRO A 379 -30.50 27.53 -7.12
C PRO A 379 -31.97 27.31 -7.47
N VAL A 380 -32.48 27.89 -8.57
CA VAL A 380 -33.87 27.66 -9.02
C VAL A 380 -34.06 26.22 -9.44
N VAL A 381 -33.13 25.68 -10.25
CA VAL A 381 -33.17 24.27 -10.69
C VAL A 381 -32.96 23.32 -9.51
N GLY A 382 -32.07 23.65 -8.57
CA GLY A 382 -31.87 22.87 -7.35
C GLY A 382 -33.10 22.85 -6.45
N TYR A 383 -33.84 23.96 -6.34
CA TYR A 383 -35.07 24.03 -5.55
C TYR A 383 -36.21 23.23 -6.19
N LEU A 384 -36.45 23.40 -7.50
CA LEU A 384 -37.50 22.69 -8.23
C LEU A 384 -37.21 21.18 -8.37
N GLY A 385 -35.95 20.78 -8.31
CA GLY A 385 -35.52 19.38 -8.39
C GLY A 385 -35.59 18.61 -7.07
N ARG A 386 -36.09 19.19 -5.96
CA ARG A 386 -36.15 18.51 -4.67
C ARG A 386 -37.17 17.38 -4.66
N PRO A 387 -36.84 16.19 -4.12
CA PRO A 387 -37.80 15.09 -4.01
C PRO A 387 -38.91 15.46 -3.02
N SER A 388 -40.12 14.97 -3.27
CA SER A 388 -41.29 15.25 -2.42
C SER A 388 -41.92 13.98 -1.85
N THR A 389 -42.46 14.06 -0.63
CA THR A 389 -43.20 12.95 0.01
C THR A 389 -44.44 12.56 -0.81
N ALA A 390 -45.08 13.54 -1.45
CA ALA A 390 -46.21 13.33 -2.35
C ALA A 390 -45.84 12.53 -3.61
N GLU A 391 -44.61 12.66 -4.12
CA GLU A 391 -44.11 11.82 -5.22
C GLU A 391 -43.86 10.38 -4.76
N LEU A 392 -43.22 10.21 -3.60
CA LEU A 392 -42.97 8.88 -3.01
C LEU A 392 -44.29 8.11 -2.80
N ARG A 393 -45.28 8.74 -2.15
CA ARG A 393 -46.59 8.11 -1.90
C ARG A 393 -47.32 7.75 -3.19
N ARG A 394 -47.25 8.61 -4.22
CA ARG A 394 -47.83 8.30 -5.55
C ARG A 394 -47.15 7.11 -6.19
N ALA A 395 -45.83 7.00 -6.12
CA ALA A 395 -45.08 5.86 -6.65
C ALA A 395 -45.39 4.55 -5.90
N VAL A 396 -45.48 4.59 -4.57
CA VAL A 396 -45.87 3.44 -3.74
C VAL A 396 -47.30 2.99 -4.07
N ALA A 397 -48.26 3.92 -4.12
CA ALA A 397 -49.66 3.64 -4.45
C ALA A 397 -49.83 3.10 -5.89
N GLY A 398 -49.01 3.56 -6.83
CA GLY A 398 -48.98 3.06 -8.21
C GLY A 398 -48.26 1.72 -8.38
N GLY A 399 -47.62 1.18 -7.33
CA GLY A 399 -46.84 -0.05 -7.38
C GLY A 399 -45.48 0.08 -8.09
N GLU A 400 -45.03 1.30 -8.39
CA GLU A 400 -43.76 1.63 -9.04
C GLU A 400 -42.60 1.61 -8.03
N LEU A 401 -42.31 0.43 -7.47
CA LEU A 401 -41.36 0.31 -6.35
C LEU A 401 -39.95 0.78 -6.68
N GLU A 402 -39.47 0.60 -7.92
CA GLU A 402 -38.13 1.09 -8.30
C GLU A 402 -38.05 2.62 -8.31
N HIS A 403 -39.09 3.30 -8.79
CA HIS A 403 -39.16 4.77 -8.73
C HIS A 403 -39.31 5.24 -7.27
N ALA A 404 -40.16 4.56 -6.49
CA ALA A 404 -40.32 4.84 -5.07
C ALA A 404 -39.00 4.70 -4.29
N ARG A 405 -38.16 3.70 -4.59
CA ARG A 405 -36.81 3.56 -4.02
C ARG A 405 -35.92 4.73 -4.35
N LEU A 406 -35.90 5.17 -5.62
CA LEU A 406 -35.09 6.31 -6.06
C LEU A 406 -35.49 7.60 -5.33
N VAL A 407 -36.79 7.84 -5.18
CA VAL A 407 -37.32 9.01 -4.46
C VAL A 407 -37.05 8.90 -2.95
N ALA A 408 -37.23 7.71 -2.35
CA ALA A 408 -36.93 7.46 -0.94
C ALA A 408 -35.44 7.66 -0.61
N GLU A 409 -34.54 7.18 -1.47
CA GLU A 409 -33.10 7.40 -1.35
C GLU A 409 -32.77 8.91 -1.41
N ALA A 410 -33.39 9.63 -2.35
CA ALA A 410 -33.24 11.07 -2.46
C ALA A 410 -33.75 11.82 -1.21
N LEU A 411 -34.90 11.42 -0.65
CA LEU A 411 -35.46 12.01 0.58
C LEU A 411 -34.56 11.75 1.81
N ARG A 412 -33.96 10.56 1.92
CA ARG A 412 -32.98 10.24 2.98
C ARG A 412 -31.75 11.13 2.91
N ALA A 413 -31.29 11.43 1.69
CA ALA A 413 -30.12 12.29 1.47
C ALA A 413 -30.38 13.77 1.81
N THR A 414 -31.63 14.21 1.83
CA THR A 414 -32.01 15.62 2.07
C THR A 414 -32.54 15.90 3.48
N GLU A 415 -32.21 15.06 4.47
CA GLU A 415 -32.79 15.06 5.83
C GLU A 415 -34.33 14.88 5.80
N PRO A 416 -34.83 13.64 5.91
CA PRO A 416 -36.25 13.39 5.75
C PRO A 416 -37.04 13.98 6.92
N SER A 417 -38.10 14.73 6.59
CA SER A 417 -39.15 15.12 7.53
C SER A 417 -39.81 13.88 8.15
N GLU A 418 -40.53 14.04 9.26
CA GLU A 418 -41.28 12.95 9.89
C GLU A 418 -42.24 12.27 8.91
N GLU A 419 -42.97 13.07 8.11
CA GLU A 419 -43.83 12.57 7.03
C GLU A 419 -43.08 11.75 5.97
N ALA A 420 -41.84 12.13 5.66
CA ALA A 420 -41.01 11.41 4.71
C ALA A 420 -40.56 10.06 5.29
N ARG A 421 -40.24 10.00 6.59
CA ARG A 421 -39.88 8.75 7.26
C ARG A 421 -41.05 7.79 7.29
N ASP A 422 -42.27 8.26 7.57
CA ASP A 422 -43.47 7.43 7.52
C ASP A 422 -43.71 6.88 6.11
N ALA A 423 -43.63 7.72 5.07
CA ALA A 423 -43.79 7.27 3.68
C ALA A 423 -42.70 6.27 3.23
N ILE A 424 -41.49 6.39 3.77
CA ILE A 424 -40.39 5.45 3.54
C ILE A 424 -40.67 4.11 4.24
N ASP A 425 -41.16 4.13 5.47
CA ASP A 425 -41.49 2.91 6.21
C ASP A 425 -42.69 2.18 5.56
N GLU A 426 -43.65 2.91 5.01
CA GLU A 426 -44.76 2.36 4.22
C GLU A 426 -44.25 1.63 2.96
N LEU A 427 -43.29 2.22 2.24
CA LEU A 427 -42.59 1.54 1.14
C LEU A 427 -41.90 0.26 1.63
N GLU A 428 -41.15 0.33 2.73
CA GLU A 428 -40.39 -0.82 3.23
C GLU A 428 -41.29 -1.96 3.72
N ILE A 429 -42.45 -1.67 4.31
CA ILE A 429 -43.49 -2.67 4.64
C ILE A 429 -44.01 -3.32 3.37
N THR A 430 -44.38 -2.52 2.37
CA THR A 430 -44.88 -3.02 1.07
C THR A 430 -43.87 -3.94 0.40
N GLU A 431 -42.58 -3.62 0.52
CA GLU A 431 -41.51 -4.48 0.03
C GLU A 431 -41.32 -5.75 0.87
N ALA A 432 -41.44 -5.65 2.19
CA ALA A 432 -41.36 -6.80 3.08
C ALA A 432 -42.46 -7.82 2.77
N ASP A 433 -43.67 -7.36 2.42
CA ASP A 433 -44.79 -8.22 2.03
C ASP A 433 -44.57 -8.96 0.70
N ARG A 434 -43.60 -8.53 -0.14
CA ARG A 434 -43.18 -9.26 -1.34
C ARG A 434 -42.03 -10.25 -1.09
N LEU A 435 -41.45 -10.24 0.11
CA LEU A 435 -40.38 -11.15 0.51
C LEU A 435 -40.95 -12.35 1.28
N SER A 436 -40.17 -13.43 1.40
CA SER A 436 -40.51 -14.61 2.20
C SER A 436 -39.36 -15.00 3.13
N GLY A 437 -39.68 -15.74 4.19
CA GLY A 437 -38.68 -16.30 5.12
C GLY A 437 -37.84 -15.23 5.82
N ASP A 438 -36.53 -15.50 5.97
CA ASP A 438 -35.61 -14.66 6.74
C ASP A 438 -35.45 -13.24 6.16
N ALA A 439 -35.54 -13.07 4.84
CA ALA A 439 -35.45 -11.76 4.20
C ALA A 439 -36.63 -10.85 4.56
N ARG A 440 -37.84 -11.41 4.70
CA ARG A 440 -39.02 -10.69 5.18
C ARG A 440 -38.85 -10.28 6.64
N LEU A 441 -38.43 -11.23 7.49
CA LEU A 441 -38.24 -10.99 8.93
C LEU A 441 -37.19 -9.90 9.20
N ALA A 442 -36.03 -9.98 8.54
CA ALA A 442 -34.97 -8.99 8.69
C ALA A 442 -35.46 -7.58 8.35
N LYS A 443 -36.30 -7.45 7.32
CA LYS A 443 -36.86 -6.17 6.92
C LYS A 443 -37.90 -5.64 7.91
N LEU A 444 -38.80 -6.50 8.38
CA LEU A 444 -39.81 -6.12 9.38
C LEU A 444 -39.17 -5.74 10.73
N ASP A 445 -38.13 -6.46 11.17
CA ASP A 445 -37.41 -6.13 12.40
C ASP A 445 -36.67 -4.78 12.27
N ALA A 446 -36.10 -4.49 11.11
CA ALA A 446 -35.44 -3.21 10.85
C ALA A 446 -36.42 -2.02 10.89
N ILE A 447 -37.69 -2.24 10.55
CA ILE A 447 -38.76 -1.24 10.69
C ILE A 447 -39.24 -1.17 12.14
N ALA A 448 -39.44 -2.32 12.80
CA ALA A 448 -39.89 -2.40 14.18
C ALA A 448 -38.91 -1.78 15.19
N ALA A 449 -37.61 -1.76 14.88
CA ALA A 449 -36.58 -1.11 15.67
C ALA A 449 -36.59 0.43 15.56
N ARG A 450 -37.30 1.00 14.58
CA ARG A 450 -37.46 2.45 14.42
C ARG A 450 -38.59 2.94 15.33
N SER A 451 -38.50 4.16 15.83
CA SER A 451 -39.59 4.80 16.58
C SER A 451 -40.62 5.46 15.65
N SER A 452 -41.08 4.75 14.62
CA SER A 452 -42.06 5.27 13.65
C SER A 452 -43.48 4.81 13.94
N SER A 453 -44.45 5.49 13.32
CA SER A 453 -45.88 5.12 13.39
C SER A 453 -46.16 3.70 12.90
N HIS A 454 -45.25 3.14 12.08
CA HIS A 454 -45.35 1.82 11.48
C HIS A 454 -44.66 0.69 12.26
N ALA A 455 -43.83 1.02 13.27
CA ALA A 455 -43.03 0.06 14.02
C ALA A 455 -43.88 -1.02 14.72
N GLY A 456 -45.01 -0.62 15.32
CA GLY A 456 -45.93 -1.56 15.97
C GLY A 456 -46.51 -2.58 14.98
N ARG A 457 -46.94 -2.13 13.80
CA ARG A 457 -47.45 -3.02 12.74
C ARG A 457 -46.38 -3.98 12.25
N ALA A 458 -45.14 -3.50 12.06
CA ALA A 458 -44.02 -4.34 11.64
C ALA A 458 -43.67 -5.41 12.69
N LYS A 459 -43.65 -5.04 13.99
CA LYS A 459 -43.42 -5.98 15.11
C LYS A 459 -44.46 -7.11 15.11
N THR A 460 -45.74 -6.78 15.00
CA THR A 460 -46.83 -7.78 14.94
C THR A 460 -46.72 -8.69 13.71
N SER A 461 -46.39 -8.12 12.54
CA SER A 461 -46.20 -8.90 11.30
C SER A 461 -45.00 -9.86 11.40
N ALA A 462 -43.90 -9.41 12.00
CA ALA A 462 -42.71 -10.23 12.22
C ALA A 462 -42.98 -11.36 13.22
N GLN A 463 -43.69 -11.09 14.31
CA GLN A 463 -44.12 -12.11 15.28
C GLN A 463 -44.99 -13.18 14.62
N ARG A 464 -45.99 -12.79 13.82
CA ARG A 464 -46.84 -13.73 13.07
C ARG A 464 -46.03 -14.62 12.14
N THR A 465 -45.12 -14.02 11.36
CA THR A 465 -44.26 -14.76 10.41
C THR A 465 -43.37 -15.79 11.13
N ARG A 466 -42.85 -15.47 12.32
CA ARG A 466 -42.06 -16.40 13.15
C ARG A 466 -42.90 -17.59 13.62
N VAL A 467 -44.12 -17.33 14.11
CA VAL A 467 -45.06 -18.37 14.53
C VAL A 467 -45.41 -19.30 13.37
N GLU A 468 -45.77 -18.74 12.22
CA GLU A 468 -46.07 -19.52 11.00
C GLU A 468 -44.89 -20.42 10.57
N ALA A 469 -43.65 -19.94 10.68
CA ALA A 469 -42.47 -20.73 10.38
C ALA A 469 -42.27 -21.92 11.34
N ILE A 470 -42.51 -21.71 12.64
CA ILE A 470 -42.46 -22.77 13.66
C ILE A 470 -43.56 -23.81 13.39
N GLU A 471 -44.79 -23.36 13.13
CA GLU A 471 -45.92 -24.24 12.81
C GLU A 471 -45.67 -25.05 11.54
N ALA A 472 -45.11 -24.43 10.50
CA ALA A 472 -44.73 -25.11 9.27
C ALA A 472 -43.66 -26.20 9.51
N ALA A 473 -42.67 -25.95 10.38
CA ALA A 473 -41.67 -26.94 10.77
C ALA A 473 -42.31 -28.12 11.53
N LEU A 474 -43.26 -27.85 12.45
CA LEU A 474 -44.01 -28.87 13.17
C LEU A 474 -44.88 -29.72 12.24
N LYS A 475 -45.62 -29.10 11.32
CA LYS A 475 -46.46 -29.80 10.34
C LYS A 475 -45.64 -30.69 9.40
N ALA A 476 -44.39 -30.32 9.14
CA ALA A 476 -43.44 -31.10 8.35
C ALA A 476 -42.70 -32.19 9.17
N ASN A 477 -43.08 -32.44 10.43
CA ASN A 477 -42.39 -33.36 11.35
C ASN A 477 -40.89 -33.04 11.57
N ARG A 478 -40.49 -31.77 11.37
CA ARG A 478 -39.10 -31.30 11.60
C ARG A 478 -38.96 -30.73 13.02
N SER A 479 -39.16 -31.57 14.03
CA SER A 479 -39.22 -31.17 15.45
C SER A 479 -37.93 -30.49 15.95
N ALA A 480 -36.76 -30.99 15.55
CA ALA A 480 -35.48 -30.37 15.91
C ALA A 480 -35.33 -28.94 15.35
N GLU A 481 -35.82 -28.69 14.14
CA GLU A 481 -35.81 -27.35 13.54
C GLU A 481 -36.78 -26.41 14.26
N ALA A 482 -37.99 -26.87 14.59
CA ALA A 482 -38.96 -26.09 15.35
C ALA A 482 -38.42 -25.66 16.72
N VAL A 483 -37.77 -26.57 17.46
CA VAL A 483 -37.09 -26.25 18.74
C VAL A 483 -35.94 -25.26 18.52
N GLY A 484 -35.18 -25.42 17.44
CA GLY A 484 -34.12 -24.50 17.04
C GLY A 484 -34.62 -23.08 16.78
N LEU A 485 -35.74 -22.93 16.06
CA LEU A 485 -36.40 -21.66 15.78
C LEU A 485 -36.94 -20.99 17.05
N LEU A 486 -37.61 -21.76 17.92
CA LEU A 486 -38.09 -21.28 19.22
C LEU A 486 -36.96 -20.77 20.11
N LYS A 487 -35.81 -21.46 20.12
CA LYS A 487 -34.62 -21.01 20.86
C LYS A 487 -34.01 -19.76 20.23
N ARG A 488 -33.99 -19.68 18.90
CA ARG A 488 -33.46 -18.53 18.17
C ARG A 488 -34.28 -17.26 18.43
N TRP A 489 -35.60 -17.38 18.50
CA TRP A 489 -36.51 -16.24 18.59
C TRP A 489 -37.16 -16.04 19.97
N SER A 490 -36.54 -16.57 21.03
CA SER A 490 -37.17 -16.58 22.36
C SER A 490 -37.41 -15.18 22.93
N SER A 491 -36.56 -14.20 22.61
CA SER A 491 -36.73 -12.81 23.02
C SER A 491 -37.91 -12.14 22.29
N GLU A 492 -37.99 -12.33 20.98
CA GLU A 492 -38.95 -11.66 20.10
C GLU A 492 -40.36 -12.25 20.24
N LEU A 493 -40.43 -13.52 20.64
CA LEU A 493 -41.66 -14.28 20.87
C LEU A 493 -42.14 -14.20 22.33
N SER A 494 -41.39 -13.61 23.26
CA SER A 494 -41.77 -13.58 24.69
C SER A 494 -43.16 -12.98 24.99
N GLU A 495 -43.65 -12.10 24.12
CA GLU A 495 -44.97 -11.45 24.22
C GLU A 495 -46.09 -12.17 23.42
N ALA A 496 -45.78 -13.19 22.62
CA ALA A 496 -46.78 -13.84 21.79
C ALA A 496 -47.62 -14.85 22.61
N PRO A 497 -48.97 -14.79 22.54
CA PRO A 497 -49.85 -15.47 23.50
C PRO A 497 -49.81 -17.01 23.54
N ASP A 498 -49.13 -17.70 22.61
CA ASP A 498 -49.19 -19.17 22.50
C ASP A 498 -47.82 -19.86 22.47
N VAL A 499 -46.75 -19.15 22.82
CA VAL A 499 -45.37 -19.65 22.66
C VAL A 499 -45.05 -20.80 23.60
N GLY A 500 -45.65 -20.83 24.79
CA GLY A 500 -45.57 -21.98 25.71
C GLY A 500 -46.13 -23.25 25.07
N GLU A 501 -47.29 -23.16 24.41
CA GLU A 501 -47.94 -24.28 23.75
C GLU A 501 -47.17 -24.75 22.51
N LEU A 502 -46.69 -23.83 21.66
CA LEU A 502 -45.83 -24.17 20.52
C LEU A 502 -44.54 -24.85 20.96
N LYS A 503 -43.94 -24.38 22.06
CA LYS A 503 -42.74 -24.99 22.65
C LYS A 503 -43.03 -26.39 23.18
N ALA A 504 -44.14 -26.59 23.87
CA ALA A 504 -44.55 -27.91 24.34
C ALA A 504 -44.75 -28.89 23.17
N ARG A 505 -45.49 -28.51 22.13
CA ARG A 505 -45.71 -29.34 20.92
C ARG A 505 -44.42 -29.70 20.19
N ALA A 506 -43.47 -28.76 20.10
CA ALA A 506 -42.17 -29.02 19.48
C ALA A 506 -41.34 -30.06 20.26
N ILE A 507 -41.35 -29.95 21.58
CA ILE A 507 -40.67 -30.89 22.48
C ILE A 507 -41.35 -32.26 22.45
N GLU A 508 -42.69 -32.33 22.40
CA GLU A 508 -43.44 -33.60 22.25
C GLU A 508 -43.10 -34.31 20.95
N ALA A 509 -43.07 -33.57 19.83
CA ALA A 509 -42.68 -34.12 18.53
C ALA A 509 -41.22 -34.58 18.51
N GLN A 510 -40.32 -33.94 19.27
CA GLN A 510 -38.95 -34.42 19.48
C GLN A 510 -38.93 -35.69 20.34
N GLY A 511 -39.76 -35.74 21.39
CA GLY A 511 -39.92 -36.90 22.26
C GLY A 511 -40.42 -38.14 21.51
N ALA A 512 -41.32 -37.97 20.53
CA ALA A 512 -41.80 -39.06 19.68
C ALA A 512 -40.68 -39.68 18.81
N ALA A 513 -39.65 -38.91 18.48
CA ALA A 513 -38.49 -39.38 17.72
C ALA A 513 -37.40 -40.05 18.58
N CYS A 514 -37.56 -40.07 19.92
CA CYS A 514 -36.59 -40.67 20.83
C CYS A 514 -36.51 -42.20 20.68
N THR A 515 -35.27 -42.71 20.58
CA THR A 515 -34.96 -44.15 20.47
C THR A 515 -34.95 -44.88 21.81
N ASP A 516 -34.82 -44.17 22.93
CA ASP A 516 -34.78 -44.74 24.27
C ASP A 516 -35.75 -44.03 25.23
N ASP A 517 -36.10 -44.72 26.32
CA ASP A 517 -37.10 -44.24 27.27
C ASP A 517 -36.61 -43.07 28.12
N ALA A 518 -35.30 -42.92 28.34
CA ALA A 518 -34.73 -41.77 29.04
C ALA A 518 -34.96 -40.48 28.25
N CYS A 519 -34.71 -40.51 26.94
CA CYS A 519 -35.00 -39.40 26.03
C CYS A 519 -36.50 -39.05 26.03
N ARG A 520 -37.40 -40.06 25.97
CA ARG A 520 -38.86 -39.85 26.04
C ARG A 520 -39.29 -39.20 27.35
N PHE A 521 -38.73 -39.65 28.47
CA PHE A 521 -39.01 -39.07 29.79
C PHE A 521 -38.53 -37.62 29.89
N GLY A 522 -37.30 -37.34 29.43
CA GLY A 522 -36.76 -35.98 29.38
C GLY A 522 -37.61 -35.04 28.54
N ALA A 523 -38.05 -35.49 27.35
CA ALA A 523 -38.94 -34.73 26.48
C ALA A 523 -40.31 -34.47 27.14
N ALA A 524 -40.95 -35.48 27.72
CA ALA A 524 -42.23 -35.32 28.40
C ALA A 524 -42.16 -34.31 29.56
N ARG A 525 -41.07 -34.33 30.34
CA ARG A 525 -40.83 -33.39 31.44
C ARG A 525 -40.70 -31.95 30.92
N LEU A 526 -39.88 -31.75 29.88
CA LEU A 526 -39.67 -30.44 29.27
C LEU A 526 -40.93 -29.89 28.59
N ALA A 527 -41.76 -30.76 27.99
CA ALA A 527 -43.03 -30.37 27.41
C ALA A 527 -44.02 -29.89 28.48
N LYS A 528 -44.18 -30.63 29.60
CA LYS A 528 -45.00 -30.21 30.75
C LYS A 528 -44.53 -28.88 31.34
N ALA A 529 -43.22 -28.70 31.46
CA ALA A 529 -42.63 -27.45 31.94
C ALA A 529 -42.86 -26.25 30.99
N ALA A 530 -42.97 -26.50 29.68
CA ALA A 530 -43.26 -25.48 28.69
C ALA A 530 -44.75 -25.06 28.69
N HIS A 531 -45.67 -26.03 28.79
CA HIS A 531 -47.10 -25.79 28.99
C HIS A 531 -47.75 -27.00 29.66
N SER A 532 -48.35 -26.80 30.83
CA SER A 532 -48.97 -27.89 31.60
C SER A 532 -50.36 -28.23 31.07
N SER A 533 -50.61 -29.50 30.74
CA SER A 533 -51.94 -30.03 30.42
C SER A 533 -52.13 -31.43 31.03
N PRO A 534 -53.38 -31.91 31.22
CA PRO A 534 -53.64 -33.27 31.72
C PRO A 534 -53.00 -34.36 30.85
N GLU A 535 -52.96 -34.19 29.53
CA GLU A 535 -52.37 -35.16 28.60
C GLU A 535 -50.84 -35.25 28.77
N ARG A 536 -50.17 -34.11 29.01
CA ARG A 536 -48.72 -34.04 29.23
C ARG A 536 -48.32 -34.63 30.56
N GLU A 537 -49.14 -34.46 31.58
CA GLU A 537 -48.96 -35.11 32.87
C GLU A 537 -49.06 -36.64 32.75
N ALA A 538 -50.08 -37.15 32.06
CA ALA A 538 -50.22 -38.58 31.79
C ALA A 538 -49.04 -39.15 30.95
N SER A 539 -48.56 -38.38 29.97
CA SER A 539 -47.39 -38.75 29.14
C SER A 539 -46.11 -38.83 29.98
N LEU A 540 -45.88 -37.85 30.85
CA LEU A 540 -44.75 -37.85 31.79
C LEU A 540 -44.81 -39.07 32.73
N ASP A 541 -45.96 -39.36 33.33
CA ASP A 541 -46.13 -40.51 34.23
C ASP A 541 -45.93 -41.86 33.52
N SER A 542 -46.38 -41.96 32.26
CA SER A 542 -46.14 -43.14 31.42
C SER A 542 -44.65 -43.33 31.13
N ALA A 543 -43.94 -42.27 30.72
CA ALA A 543 -42.51 -42.33 30.44
C ALA A 543 -41.69 -42.59 31.71
N ARG A 544 -42.07 -41.98 32.83
CA ARG A 544 -41.46 -42.18 34.16
C ARG A 544 -41.50 -43.65 34.57
N ARG A 545 -42.67 -44.29 34.45
CA ARG A 545 -42.83 -45.73 34.77
C ARG A 545 -41.93 -46.62 33.92
N ARG A 546 -41.89 -46.41 32.60
CA ARG A 546 -41.04 -47.20 31.68
C ARG A 546 -39.55 -47.08 32.02
N VAL A 547 -39.08 -45.86 32.32
CA VAL A 547 -37.69 -45.63 32.73
C VAL A 547 -37.39 -46.34 34.04
N ILE A 548 -38.26 -46.23 35.05
CA ILE A 548 -38.09 -46.92 36.34
C ILE A 548 -38.02 -48.44 36.16
N GLU A 549 -38.89 -49.00 35.31
CA GLU A 549 -38.90 -50.43 34.99
C GLU A 549 -37.59 -50.87 34.30
N GLY A 550 -37.12 -50.11 33.31
CA GLY A 550 -35.86 -50.38 32.63
C GLY A 550 -34.60 -50.26 33.51
N LEU A 551 -34.70 -49.55 34.63
CA LEU A 551 -33.61 -49.43 35.63
C LEU A 551 -33.60 -50.56 36.66
N ASP A 552 -34.57 -51.48 36.66
CA ASP A 552 -34.63 -52.55 37.66
C ASP A 552 -33.56 -53.63 37.41
N ALA A 553 -32.49 -53.57 38.22
CA ALA A 553 -31.36 -54.49 38.20
C ALA A 553 -31.70 -55.96 38.55
N ARG A 554 -32.90 -56.26 39.04
CA ARG A 554 -33.29 -57.62 39.47
C ARG A 554 -33.46 -58.59 38.30
N THR A 555 -33.57 -58.10 37.08
CA THR A 555 -33.86 -58.90 35.88
C THR A 555 -32.58 -59.29 35.12
N ILE A 556 -31.63 -59.95 35.80
CA ILE A 556 -30.42 -60.45 35.14
C ILE A 556 -30.83 -61.52 34.12
N PRO A 557 -30.59 -61.34 32.80
CA PRO A 557 -30.90 -62.38 31.83
C PRO A 557 -30.00 -63.59 32.07
N ALA A 558 -30.60 -64.78 32.19
CA ALA A 558 -29.88 -66.04 32.17
C ALA A 558 -29.30 -66.24 30.76
N GLY A 559 -27.97 -66.28 30.64
CA GLY A 559 -27.30 -66.34 29.34
C GLY A 559 -25.80 -66.48 29.48
N ASP A 560 -25.10 -66.52 28.34
CA ASP A 560 -23.65 -66.51 28.30
C ASP A 560 -23.07 -65.18 28.84
N SER A 561 -21.77 -65.20 29.16
CA SER A 561 -21.09 -64.03 29.72
C SER A 561 -21.17 -62.80 28.81
N LEU A 562 -21.24 -62.98 27.49
CA LEU A 562 -21.32 -61.88 26.53
C LEU A 562 -22.68 -61.17 26.59
N SER A 563 -23.77 -61.94 26.63
CA SER A 563 -25.14 -61.43 26.75
C SER A 563 -25.31 -60.67 28.06
N ARG A 564 -24.74 -61.19 29.16
CA ARG A 564 -24.75 -60.49 30.46
C ARG A 564 -23.99 -59.16 30.42
N VAL A 565 -22.81 -59.10 29.79
CA VAL A 565 -22.05 -57.84 29.64
C VAL A 565 -22.83 -56.81 28.83
N ARG A 566 -23.40 -57.22 27.68
CA ARG A 566 -24.19 -56.32 26.81
C ARG A 566 -25.38 -55.73 27.55
N TRP A 567 -26.09 -56.56 28.32
CA TRP A 567 -27.21 -56.10 29.13
C TRP A 567 -26.76 -55.13 30.24
N LEU A 568 -25.70 -55.44 30.99
CA LEU A 568 -25.16 -54.55 32.03
C LEU A 568 -24.75 -53.18 31.46
N ARG A 569 -24.23 -53.16 30.24
CA ARG A 569 -23.89 -51.92 29.53
C ARG A 569 -25.10 -51.14 29.08
N SER A 570 -26.10 -51.82 28.52
CA SER A 570 -27.37 -51.20 28.18
C SER A 570 -28.00 -50.56 29.42
N LEU A 571 -27.99 -51.25 30.56
CA LEU A 571 -28.47 -50.73 31.85
C LEU A 571 -27.63 -49.53 32.31
N SER A 572 -26.30 -49.63 32.27
CA SER A 572 -25.40 -48.51 32.62
C SER A 572 -25.64 -47.27 31.75
N LYS A 573 -25.84 -47.46 30.44
CA LYS A 573 -26.14 -46.39 29.48
C LYS A 573 -27.52 -45.76 29.73
N LEU A 574 -28.54 -46.58 29.98
CA LEU A 574 -29.88 -46.11 30.33
C LEU A 574 -29.84 -45.31 31.63
N ALA A 575 -29.15 -45.82 32.65
CA ALA A 575 -29.00 -45.18 33.95
C ALA A 575 -28.26 -43.84 33.88
N SER A 576 -27.14 -43.77 33.15
CA SER A 576 -26.39 -42.53 33.01
C SER A 576 -27.18 -41.46 32.25
N THR A 577 -27.85 -41.84 31.16
CA THR A 577 -28.71 -40.93 30.37
C THR A 577 -29.88 -40.45 31.21
N THR A 578 -30.55 -41.36 31.92
CA THR A 578 -31.67 -41.06 32.82
C THR A 578 -31.26 -40.08 33.92
N HIS A 579 -30.11 -40.30 34.55
CA HIS A 579 -29.60 -39.42 35.60
C HIS A 579 -29.50 -37.96 35.15
N GLY A 580 -29.04 -37.72 33.92
CA GLY A 580 -28.91 -36.37 33.35
C GLY A 580 -30.26 -35.69 33.06
N VAL A 581 -31.30 -36.45 32.75
CA VAL A 581 -32.63 -35.89 32.42
C VAL A 581 -33.61 -35.86 33.60
N ALA A 582 -33.29 -36.54 34.70
CA ALA A 582 -34.13 -36.68 35.90
C ALA A 582 -33.97 -35.56 36.94
N GLU A 583 -33.37 -34.43 36.59
CA GLU A 583 -33.25 -33.27 37.48
C GLU A 583 -34.64 -32.85 38.02
N GLY A 584 -34.81 -32.87 39.34
CA GLY A 584 -36.09 -32.58 40.00
C GLY A 584 -37.03 -33.78 40.22
N ASP A 585 -36.69 -34.99 39.73
CA ASP A 585 -37.38 -36.25 40.08
C ASP A 585 -36.43 -37.15 40.90
N GLY A 586 -36.43 -36.92 42.23
CA GLY A 586 -35.48 -37.56 43.14
C GLY A 586 -35.54 -39.09 43.15
N ASP A 587 -36.71 -39.68 42.92
CA ASP A 587 -36.88 -41.15 42.88
C ASP A 587 -36.29 -41.76 41.60
N VAL A 588 -36.53 -41.16 40.44
CA VAL A 588 -35.89 -41.60 39.18
C VAL A 588 -34.37 -41.44 39.26
N GLN A 589 -33.88 -40.31 39.81
CA GLN A 589 -32.45 -40.06 39.96
C GLN A 589 -31.78 -41.06 40.93
N GLN A 590 -32.42 -41.37 42.06
CA GLN A 590 -31.93 -42.36 43.02
C GLN A 590 -31.85 -43.76 42.39
N LYS A 591 -32.89 -44.18 41.66
CA LYS A 591 -32.91 -45.48 40.96
C LYS A 591 -31.85 -45.56 39.85
N ALA A 592 -31.66 -44.49 39.09
CA ALA A 592 -30.61 -44.41 38.07
C ALA A 592 -29.21 -44.54 38.69
N ASN A 593 -28.94 -43.85 39.80
CA ASN A 593 -27.68 -43.97 40.53
C ASN A 593 -27.44 -45.40 41.05
N ALA A 594 -28.48 -46.02 41.62
CA ALA A 594 -28.40 -47.39 42.12
C ALA A 594 -28.11 -48.39 40.98
N ALA A 595 -28.83 -48.30 39.86
CA ALA A 595 -28.63 -49.14 38.70
C ALA A 595 -27.24 -48.96 38.08
N LEU A 596 -26.75 -47.72 37.97
CA LEU A 596 -25.42 -47.40 37.45
C LEU A 596 -24.31 -47.96 38.33
N GLY A 597 -24.40 -47.75 39.66
CA GLY A 597 -23.44 -48.26 40.62
C GLY A 597 -23.40 -49.79 40.63
N TRP A 598 -24.57 -50.42 40.60
CA TRP A 598 -24.69 -51.88 40.53
C TRP A 598 -24.12 -52.44 39.22
N ALA A 599 -24.50 -51.88 38.06
CA ALA A 599 -24.03 -52.35 36.76
C ALA A 599 -22.50 -52.25 36.62
N ARG A 600 -21.91 -51.13 37.07
CA ARG A 600 -20.45 -50.96 37.11
C ARG A 600 -19.79 -51.96 38.06
N GLY A 601 -20.38 -52.19 39.23
CA GLY A 601 -19.90 -53.17 40.18
C GLY A 601 -19.88 -54.59 39.61
N GLU A 602 -20.93 -54.99 38.89
CA GLU A 602 -21.02 -56.30 38.23
C GLU A 602 -20.04 -56.44 37.05
N LEU A 603 -19.90 -55.40 36.21
CA LEU A 603 -18.91 -55.40 35.12
C LEU A 603 -17.48 -55.52 35.67
N GLY A 604 -17.17 -54.83 36.77
CA GLY A 604 -15.85 -54.87 37.41
C GLY A 604 -15.47 -56.22 38.03
N LYS A 605 -16.45 -57.09 38.31
CA LYS A 605 -16.21 -58.45 38.82
C LYS A 605 -15.78 -59.43 37.73
N MET A 606 -15.95 -59.10 36.45
CA MET A 606 -15.68 -60.02 35.35
C MET A 606 -14.18 -60.03 35.01
N PRO A 607 -13.47 -61.16 35.20
CA PRO A 607 -12.06 -61.22 34.89
C PRO A 607 -11.81 -61.10 33.39
N LEU A 608 -10.82 -60.31 32.97
CA LEU A 608 -10.47 -60.20 31.54
C LEU A 608 -9.59 -61.37 31.09
N ILE A 609 -8.63 -61.80 31.90
CA ILE A 609 -7.76 -62.94 31.57
C ILE A 609 -8.54 -64.24 31.83
N GLY A 610 -8.59 -65.11 30.83
CA GLY A 610 -9.40 -66.33 30.84
C GLY A 610 -10.81 -66.15 30.29
N ALA A 611 -11.26 -64.92 30.01
CA ALA A 611 -12.55 -64.69 29.36
C ALA A 611 -12.46 -64.85 27.82
N PRO A 612 -13.56 -65.24 27.16
CA PRO A 612 -13.65 -65.22 25.71
C PRO A 612 -13.32 -63.83 25.15
N VAL A 613 -12.58 -63.77 24.05
CA VAL A 613 -12.17 -62.48 23.44
C VAL A 613 -13.36 -61.58 23.15
N ALA A 614 -14.51 -62.12 22.74
CA ALA A 614 -15.72 -61.33 22.52
C ALA A 614 -16.23 -60.63 23.79
N VAL A 615 -16.08 -61.25 24.97
CA VAL A 615 -16.45 -60.65 26.26
C VAL A 615 -15.47 -59.55 26.65
N VAL A 616 -14.18 -59.75 26.37
CA VAL A 616 -13.14 -58.74 26.61
C VAL A 616 -13.29 -57.57 25.64
N ASP A 617 -13.53 -57.84 24.35
CA ASP A 617 -13.79 -56.82 23.34
C ASP A 617 -15.02 -56.01 23.69
N GLU A 618 -16.11 -56.69 24.11
CA GLU A 618 -17.26 -56.01 24.66
C GLU A 618 -16.80 -55.17 25.86
N LEU A 619 -16.32 -55.71 26.98
CA LEU A 619 -15.89 -54.95 28.17
C LEU A 619 -14.94 -53.76 27.92
N LEU A 620 -14.09 -53.85 26.89
CA LEU A 620 -13.15 -52.81 26.46
C LEU A 620 -13.72 -51.79 25.45
N GLU A 621 -15.00 -51.91 25.08
CA GLU A 621 -15.65 -51.09 24.04
C GLU A 621 -14.98 -51.21 22.65
N ARG A 622 -14.47 -52.40 22.31
CA ARG A 622 -13.81 -52.70 21.03
C ARG A 622 -14.82 -52.93 19.93
N ASP A 623 -14.93 -51.94 19.04
CA ASP A 623 -15.42 -52.17 17.68
C ASP A 623 -14.52 -53.23 17.05
N GLY A 624 -15.12 -54.32 16.55
CA GLY A 624 -14.50 -55.63 16.22
C GLY A 624 -13.37 -55.66 15.16
N GLY A 625 -12.68 -54.55 14.92
CA GLY A 625 -11.48 -54.44 14.10
C GLY A 625 -10.48 -53.35 14.55
N SER A 626 -10.78 -52.56 15.58
CA SER A 626 -9.85 -51.53 16.06
C SER A 626 -8.80 -52.15 16.99
N ALA A 627 -7.52 -51.88 16.72
CA ALA A 627 -6.42 -52.33 17.58
C ALA A 627 -6.43 -51.59 18.94
N SER A 628 -6.97 -50.37 18.97
CA SER A 628 -7.04 -49.50 20.14
C SER A 628 -8.47 -49.24 20.60
N THR A 629 -8.69 -49.33 21.90
CA THR A 629 -9.85 -48.70 22.56
C THR A 629 -9.48 -48.00 23.85
N GLY A 630 -10.35 -47.04 24.19
CA GLY A 630 -10.39 -46.39 25.48
C GLY A 630 -11.20 -47.21 26.46
N TRP A 631 -10.53 -47.78 27.45
CA TRP A 631 -11.17 -47.95 28.75
C TRP A 631 -11.71 -46.56 29.15
N PRO A 632 -13.00 -46.39 29.50
CA PRO A 632 -13.59 -45.06 29.67
C PRO A 632 -12.84 -44.16 30.66
N GLU A 633 -12.09 -44.80 31.57
CA GLU A 633 -11.33 -44.16 32.65
C GLU A 633 -9.84 -43.98 32.31
N LEU A 634 -9.35 -44.54 31.20
CA LEU A 634 -7.96 -44.42 30.74
C LEU A 634 -7.89 -43.49 29.52
N LYS A 635 -7.89 -42.18 29.76
CA LYS A 635 -7.80 -41.19 28.67
C LYS A 635 -6.43 -41.26 28.01
N GLY A 636 -6.42 -41.42 26.68
CA GLY A 636 -5.18 -41.42 25.90
C GLY A 636 -4.33 -42.70 26.03
N VAL A 637 -4.93 -43.79 26.51
CA VAL A 637 -4.27 -45.10 26.63
C VAL A 637 -4.92 -46.09 25.66
N SER A 638 -4.11 -46.95 25.04
CA SER A 638 -4.56 -48.06 24.22
C SER A 638 -4.34 -49.38 24.95
N VAL A 639 -5.37 -50.23 24.98
CA VAL A 639 -5.34 -51.57 25.56
C VAL A 639 -5.50 -52.62 24.45
N TYR A 640 -4.53 -53.51 24.34
CA TYR A 640 -4.49 -54.59 23.37
C TYR A 640 -4.65 -55.93 24.08
N ALA A 641 -5.62 -56.75 23.67
CA ALA A 641 -5.81 -58.09 24.22
C ALA A 641 -4.99 -59.13 23.46
N ALA A 642 -4.08 -59.82 24.15
CA ALA A 642 -3.40 -60.99 23.64
C ALA A 642 -4.33 -62.20 23.72
N LYS A 643 -4.43 -62.95 22.61
CA LYS A 643 -5.38 -64.07 22.47
C LYS A 643 -4.67 -65.36 22.11
N VAL A 644 -5.09 -66.45 22.76
CA VAL A 644 -4.71 -67.83 22.40
C VAL A 644 -5.97 -68.68 22.49
N GLY A 645 -6.33 -69.37 21.41
CA GLY A 645 -7.52 -70.24 21.38
C GLY A 645 -8.86 -69.52 21.60
N GLY A 646 -8.98 -68.25 21.22
CA GLY A 646 -10.22 -67.46 21.40
C GLY A 646 -10.45 -66.92 22.82
N VAL A 647 -9.49 -67.13 23.72
CA VAL A 647 -9.50 -66.65 25.10
C VAL A 647 -8.41 -65.59 25.29
N CYS A 648 -8.69 -64.58 26.10
CA CYS A 648 -7.71 -63.55 26.45
C CYS A 648 -6.66 -64.13 27.42
N THR A 649 -5.39 -64.14 27.00
CA THR A 649 -4.25 -64.62 27.81
C THR A 649 -3.45 -63.50 28.44
N GLY A 650 -3.66 -62.26 28.01
CA GLY A 650 -3.03 -61.09 28.58
C GLY A 650 -3.47 -59.79 27.94
N LEU A 651 -3.06 -58.67 28.53
CA LEU A 651 -3.29 -57.31 28.07
C LEU A 651 -1.96 -56.58 27.90
N TYR A 652 -1.81 -55.86 26.81
CA TYR A 652 -0.71 -54.94 26.55
C TYR A 652 -1.27 -53.52 26.55
N VAL A 653 -0.72 -52.64 27.40
CA VAL A 653 -1.25 -51.30 27.66
C VAL A 653 -0.15 -50.28 27.41
N VAL A 654 -0.43 -49.27 26.58
CA VAL A 654 0.53 -48.24 26.15
C VAL A 654 -0.19 -46.94 25.81
N GLY A 655 0.48 -45.78 25.90
CA GLY A 655 -0.09 -44.51 25.44
C GLY A 655 -0.53 -44.55 23.97
N ALA A 656 -1.67 -43.93 23.65
CA ALA A 656 -2.36 -44.05 22.36
C ALA A 656 -1.64 -43.34 21.19
N ALA A 657 -0.76 -42.38 21.46
CA ALA A 657 -0.07 -41.62 20.41
C ALA A 657 1.34 -42.19 20.15
N PRO A 658 1.76 -42.36 18.87
CA PRO A 658 3.09 -42.88 18.50
C PRO A 658 4.29 -42.12 19.11
N GLY A 659 4.09 -40.86 19.55
CA GLY A 659 5.10 -40.03 20.22
C GLY A 659 4.89 -39.80 21.72
N ALA A 660 3.80 -40.30 22.31
CA ALA A 660 3.48 -40.15 23.73
C ALA A 660 3.01 -41.49 24.30
N ARG A 661 3.97 -42.42 24.45
CA ARG A 661 3.73 -43.75 25.07
C ARG A 661 3.53 -43.69 26.59
N SER A 662 3.50 -42.50 27.18
CA SER A 662 3.30 -42.32 28.62
C SER A 662 1.90 -42.79 29.05
N LEU A 663 1.86 -43.49 30.18
CA LEU A 663 0.65 -43.90 30.90
C LEU A 663 0.38 -43.00 32.14
N GLN A 664 1.10 -41.88 32.28
CA GLN A 664 1.02 -40.99 33.43
C GLN A 664 -0.38 -40.36 33.59
N GLY A 665 -0.81 -40.18 34.85
CA GLY A 665 -2.10 -39.55 35.18
C GLY A 665 -3.30 -40.49 35.08
N ASN A 666 -3.06 -41.80 34.89
CA ASN A 666 -4.09 -42.82 34.80
C ASN A 666 -3.91 -43.94 35.86
N GLU A 667 -3.19 -43.67 36.95
CA GLU A 667 -2.74 -44.67 37.92
C GLU A 667 -3.92 -45.43 38.56
N GLU A 668 -4.99 -44.75 38.94
CA GLU A 668 -6.20 -45.37 39.51
C GLU A 668 -6.96 -46.23 38.48
N GLY A 669 -7.05 -45.76 37.23
CA GLY A 669 -7.65 -46.54 36.15
C GLY A 669 -6.81 -47.78 35.82
N LEU A 670 -5.49 -47.67 35.82
CA LEU A 670 -4.57 -48.78 35.54
C LEU A 670 -4.61 -49.81 36.68
N GLN A 671 -4.71 -49.36 37.93
CA GLN A 671 -4.89 -50.26 39.06
C GLN A 671 -6.21 -51.03 38.96
N ARG A 672 -7.31 -50.36 38.61
CA ARG A 672 -8.60 -51.01 38.37
C ARG A 672 -8.55 -51.98 37.19
N LEU A 673 -7.84 -51.62 36.12
CA LEU A 673 -7.61 -52.51 34.98
C LEU A 673 -6.83 -53.77 35.41
N VAL A 674 -5.79 -53.65 36.25
CA VAL A 674 -5.05 -54.82 36.77
C VAL A 674 -5.94 -55.68 37.66
N ALA A 675 -6.72 -55.06 38.55
CA ALA A 675 -7.66 -55.77 39.42
C ALA A 675 -8.72 -56.54 38.62
N GLN A 676 -9.32 -55.90 37.63
CA GLN A 676 -10.31 -56.53 36.76
C GLN A 676 -9.66 -57.56 35.83
N ALA A 677 -8.48 -57.29 35.27
CA ALA A 677 -7.80 -58.23 34.39
C ALA A 677 -7.47 -59.55 35.09
N THR A 678 -7.07 -59.47 36.35
CA THR A 678 -6.67 -60.63 37.17
C THR A 678 -7.83 -61.25 37.95
N GLY A 679 -9.00 -60.61 37.98
CA GLY A 679 -10.14 -61.01 38.83
C GLY A 679 -9.87 -60.85 40.33
N ARG A 680 -8.90 -60.00 40.71
CA ARG A 680 -8.49 -59.79 42.11
C ARG A 680 -8.75 -58.34 42.52
N PRO A 681 -9.78 -58.04 43.33
CA PRO A 681 -10.12 -56.67 43.71
C PRO A 681 -9.01 -55.95 44.50
N GLY A 682 -8.07 -56.71 45.11
CA GLY A 682 -6.91 -56.17 45.82
C GLY A 682 -5.62 -56.07 45.00
N ALA A 683 -5.66 -56.27 43.68
CA ALA A 683 -4.45 -56.12 42.86
C ALA A 683 -3.96 -54.67 42.88
N THR A 684 -2.65 -54.47 43.01
CA THR A 684 -2.06 -53.13 43.13
C THR A 684 -1.07 -52.87 42.01
N LEU A 685 -1.12 -51.66 41.46
CA LEU A 685 -0.07 -51.21 40.55
C LEU A 685 1.18 -50.90 41.38
N ARG A 686 2.24 -51.71 41.24
CA ARG A 686 3.45 -51.52 42.05
C ARG A 686 4.19 -50.23 41.65
N ALA A 687 4.66 -49.51 42.65
CA ALA A 687 5.52 -48.34 42.47
C ALA A 687 6.84 -48.69 41.76
N ARG A 688 7.44 -47.69 41.09
CA ARG A 688 8.74 -47.84 40.42
C ARG A 688 9.82 -48.28 41.42
N PRO A 689 10.70 -49.24 41.07
CA PRO A 689 11.90 -49.54 41.85
C PRO A 689 12.83 -48.32 41.86
N ALA A 690 13.48 -48.03 42.99
CA ALA A 690 14.35 -46.86 43.24
C ALA A 690 15.67 -46.83 42.42
N SER A 691 15.71 -47.48 41.26
CA SER A 691 16.87 -47.59 40.38
C SER A 691 17.20 -46.26 39.68
N ALA A 692 18.48 -45.88 39.68
CA ALA A 692 19.03 -44.70 39.01
C ALA A 692 19.09 -44.81 37.47
N LYS A 693 18.61 -45.91 36.86
CA LYS A 693 18.65 -46.08 35.40
C LYS A 693 17.48 -45.32 34.74
N ALA A 694 17.78 -44.61 33.65
CA ALA A 694 16.80 -43.90 32.81
C ALA A 694 15.71 -44.82 32.24
N HIS A 695 15.98 -46.12 32.10
CA HIS A 695 14.98 -47.12 31.75
C HIS A 695 15.03 -48.29 32.74
N SER A 696 13.88 -48.66 33.31
CA SER A 696 13.75 -49.79 34.24
C SER A 696 12.52 -50.63 33.93
N VAL A 697 12.59 -51.93 34.22
CA VAL A 697 11.48 -52.87 34.09
C VAL A 697 11.18 -53.46 35.46
N SER A 698 9.92 -53.42 35.88
CA SER A 698 9.43 -54.07 37.09
C SER A 698 8.58 -55.26 36.70
N THR A 699 8.86 -56.43 37.26
CA THR A 699 8.04 -57.62 37.07
C THR A 699 7.57 -58.13 38.42
N TRP A 700 6.28 -58.44 38.53
CA TRP A 700 5.68 -59.09 39.70
C TRP A 700 4.58 -60.05 39.26
N ALA A 701 3.99 -60.78 40.20
CA ALA A 701 2.84 -61.64 39.95
C ALA A 701 1.64 -61.17 40.76
N GLU A 702 0.48 -61.08 40.11
CA GLU A 702 -0.83 -60.90 40.74
C GLU A 702 -1.56 -62.24 40.73
N GLY A 703 -1.38 -63.00 41.80
CA GLY A 703 -1.80 -64.40 41.85
C GLY A 703 -0.96 -65.24 40.89
N SER A 704 -1.60 -65.96 39.97
CA SER A 704 -0.94 -66.72 38.89
C SER A 704 -0.61 -65.88 37.65
N THR A 705 -1.03 -64.60 37.61
CA THR A 705 -0.88 -63.74 36.44
C THR A 705 0.38 -62.89 36.53
N PRO A 706 1.37 -63.03 35.63
CA PRO A 706 2.55 -62.16 35.62
C PRO A 706 2.16 -60.74 35.19
N VAL A 707 2.75 -59.73 35.80
CA VAL A 707 2.60 -58.32 35.44
C VAL A 707 3.97 -57.71 35.23
N THR A 708 4.16 -57.01 34.10
CA THR A 708 5.41 -56.35 33.75
C THR A 708 5.15 -54.89 33.42
N ALA A 709 5.79 -53.98 34.15
CA ALA A 709 5.73 -52.54 33.92
C ALA A 709 7.08 -52.03 33.42
N ARG A 710 7.09 -51.28 32.31
CA ARG A 710 8.29 -50.60 31.79
C ARG A 710 8.22 -49.12 32.08
N TRP A 711 9.30 -48.58 32.60
CA TRP A 711 9.42 -47.20 33.04
C TRP A 711 10.49 -46.47 32.22
N SER A 712 10.23 -45.21 31.88
CA SER A 712 11.23 -44.25 31.41
C SER A 712 11.28 -43.11 32.41
N ASP A 713 12.41 -42.97 33.10
CA ASP A 713 12.50 -42.17 34.32
C ASP A 713 11.34 -42.52 35.25
N THR A 714 10.62 -41.54 35.77
CA THR A 714 9.47 -41.74 36.68
C THR A 714 8.16 -42.10 35.96
N THR A 715 8.18 -42.15 34.62
CA THR A 715 6.97 -42.30 33.82
C THR A 715 6.74 -43.76 33.46
N LEU A 716 5.55 -44.28 33.79
CA LEU A 716 5.12 -45.60 33.33
C LEU A 716 4.86 -45.52 31.83
N MET A 717 5.58 -46.30 31.02
CA MET A 717 5.50 -46.25 29.55
C MET A 717 4.72 -47.42 28.96
N GLU A 718 4.68 -48.54 29.67
CA GLU A 718 4.09 -49.78 29.16
C GLU A 718 3.70 -50.65 30.34
N LEU A 719 2.54 -51.30 30.24
CA LEU A 719 2.09 -52.28 31.23
C LEU A 719 1.61 -53.54 30.50
N ARG A 720 2.18 -54.68 30.87
CA ARG A 720 1.79 -56.01 30.39
C ARG A 720 1.17 -56.79 31.54
N ILE A 721 -0.01 -57.35 31.33
CA ILE A 721 -0.73 -58.16 32.32
C ILE A 721 -0.97 -59.53 31.68
N GLY A 722 -0.51 -60.61 32.29
CA GLY A 722 -0.58 -61.95 31.71
C GLY A 722 0.42 -62.20 30.58
N ARG A 723 0.11 -63.15 29.70
CA ARG A 723 0.94 -63.53 28.55
C ARG A 723 0.63 -62.62 27.36
N ALA A 724 1.06 -61.37 27.45
CA ALA A 724 0.96 -60.38 26.38
C ALA A 724 2.34 -60.04 25.81
N ASN A 725 2.50 -60.18 24.49
CA ASN A 725 3.69 -59.74 23.76
C ASN A 725 3.28 -58.55 22.86
N PRO A 726 4.03 -57.43 22.87
CA PRO A 726 3.77 -56.26 22.02
C PRO A 726 3.67 -56.58 20.53
#